data_AF-A0A517P312-F1
#
_entry.id   AF-A0A517P312-F1
#
_cell.length_a   1.000
_cell.length_b   1.000
_cell.length_c   1.000
_cell.angle_alpha   90.00
_cell.angle_beta   90.00
_cell.angle_gamma   90.00
#
_symmetry.space_group_name_H-M   'P 1'
#
loop_
_entity.id
_entity.type
_entity.pdbx_description
1 polymer ?
#
loop_
_entity_poly.entity_id
_entity_poly.type
_entity_poly.pdbx_seq_one_letter_code
_entity_poly.pdbx_strand_id
1 'polypeptide(L)'
;MFIFVRAVAVALLLVANGFSCTTVLVSGRVTVDGRPLLWKNRDTWQTQNEVLYADTGKYALVGVVNAEAAKRVWMGTNEAGFCIENSLSRDLSGSKGVSGGMGNGSLIRLALETCDSADAFEQLLITTNSPGRRTEGNFGVIDAAGSAVMFEVGPTSYLKFDANDPKVAPDGIIVRANTSVSGSLETAPKTPLADLPVLEARYSGLRYCRAREICLQQLKATNLDVRFMLQDLARDIEIIKTAEAKAGDLVDTARTLNRNTTVSAVVFQGVLPGASPTGTTMWTLLGEPAFSIAVPNWVTQGRIAQQLNGDGKSSICELSVQLRQRNYQADLSKRKDYLMPNHLDQIRQATLAVEDETIDELQRVRAQLCHDQPSSEQFWNLHQKAARNAQAGLEQLCQVIQQPARRTKGQIRLAADFRFDEPDGTKLADVANLAGKEVFDGGLSDCRVKAGSFRVRRNEYQSVNRFVDVTPNVRVSPDSHGFPKTQRGWIVIEIAGWNLLGDQTGETVRVGFASQSDNDIHTVGLEIRRTKANKVAIRGVGFGDGATDVNLRVLWPAKQTQPIAFALELDKVAGNSGEGDSGGRYRLYVRPSGQSNFKPLGEVGKVRRLRNGNQLALHVEGYFGGEAEFLDIDRIYYSTARP
;
A
#
# COMPACT_ATOMS: atom_id res chain seq x y z
N MET A 1 -39.94 38.01 -23.31
CA MET A 1 -38.70 37.62 -23.99
C MET A 1 -37.83 36.91 -22.96
N PHE A 2 -37.77 35.59 -23.04
CA PHE A 2 -37.11 34.69 -22.10
C PHE A 2 -35.59 34.78 -22.26
N ILE A 3 -34.84 34.95 -21.15
CA ILE A 3 -33.42 34.62 -21.11
C ILE A 3 -33.20 33.62 -19.98
N PHE A 4 -33.14 32.36 -20.36
CA PHE A 4 -32.71 31.23 -19.53
C PHE A 4 -31.20 31.34 -19.31
N VAL A 5 -30.75 31.59 -18.08
CA VAL A 5 -29.36 31.33 -17.69
C VAL A 5 -29.29 29.89 -17.21
N ARG A 6 -28.74 29.00 -18.05
CA ARG A 6 -28.43 27.61 -17.68
C ARG A 6 -27.30 27.61 -16.66
N ALA A 7 -27.60 27.28 -15.42
CA ALA A 7 -26.61 26.87 -14.44
C ALA A 7 -26.04 25.51 -14.86
N VAL A 8 -24.81 25.49 -15.37
CA VAL A 8 -24.05 24.25 -15.59
C VAL A 8 -23.49 23.82 -14.25
N ALA A 9 -24.14 22.85 -13.61
CA ALA A 9 -23.58 22.15 -12.47
C ALA A 9 -22.44 21.25 -12.97
N VAL A 10 -21.19 21.70 -12.78
CA VAL A 10 -20.01 20.85 -12.97
C VAL A 10 -19.98 19.87 -11.81
N ALA A 11 -20.46 18.64 -12.05
CA ALA A 11 -20.26 17.52 -11.14
C ALA A 11 -18.75 17.23 -11.07
N LEU A 12 -18.11 17.69 -9.99
CA LEU A 12 -16.78 17.25 -9.60
C LEU A 12 -16.86 15.75 -9.30
N LEU A 13 -16.54 14.93 -10.31
CA LEU A 13 -16.19 13.53 -10.15
C LEU A 13 -14.92 13.47 -9.29
N LEU A 14 -15.11 13.45 -7.97
CA LEU A 14 -14.12 12.97 -7.01
C LEU A 14 -13.83 11.51 -7.36
N VAL A 15 -12.78 11.29 -8.14
CA VAL A 15 -12.20 9.95 -8.31
C VAL A 15 -11.65 9.55 -6.94
N ALA A 16 -12.43 8.77 -6.20
CA ALA A 16 -11.99 8.21 -4.93
C ALA A 16 -10.75 7.36 -5.18
N ASN A 17 -9.61 7.65 -4.56
CA ASN A 17 -8.52 6.68 -4.47
C ASN A 17 -8.82 5.78 -3.27
N GLY A 18 -9.52 4.67 -3.51
CA GLY A 18 -9.88 3.64 -2.54
C GLY A 18 -9.24 2.30 -2.89
N PHE A 19 -9.06 1.45 -1.89
CA PHE A 19 -8.73 0.03 -2.04
C PHE A 19 -9.68 -0.62 -3.05
N SER A 20 -9.15 -1.15 -4.15
CA SER A 20 -9.95 -1.41 -5.36
C SER A 20 -9.93 -2.86 -5.85
N CYS A 21 -9.96 -3.87 -4.98
CA CYS A 21 -9.81 -5.28 -5.41
C CYS A 21 -10.90 -5.76 -6.40
N THR A 22 -10.58 -6.77 -7.19
CA THR A 22 -11.52 -7.53 -8.05
C THR A 22 -11.40 -9.02 -7.69
N THR A 23 -12.52 -9.73 -7.64
CA THR A 23 -12.59 -11.17 -7.37
C THR A 23 -13.51 -11.89 -8.35
N VAL A 24 -13.16 -13.13 -8.67
CA VAL A 24 -13.96 -14.06 -9.47
C VAL A 24 -13.99 -15.40 -8.76
N LEU A 25 -15.20 -15.88 -8.50
CA LEU A 25 -15.48 -17.19 -7.96
C LEU A 25 -16.06 -18.08 -9.06
N VAL A 26 -15.50 -19.28 -9.22
CA VAL A 26 -15.83 -20.20 -10.30
C VAL A 26 -16.25 -21.54 -9.71
N SER A 27 -17.46 -21.98 -10.02
CA SER A 27 -17.95 -23.31 -9.69
C SER A 27 -17.16 -24.39 -10.42
N GLY A 28 -16.90 -25.51 -9.76
CA GLY A 28 -16.28 -26.68 -10.38
C GLY A 28 -17.00 -27.14 -11.65
N ARG A 29 -18.32 -26.90 -11.77
CA ARG A 29 -19.14 -27.23 -12.96
C ARG A 29 -18.59 -26.69 -14.29
N VAL A 30 -17.90 -25.55 -14.25
CA VAL A 30 -17.43 -24.84 -15.45
C VAL A 30 -15.91 -24.75 -15.53
N THR A 31 -15.23 -25.59 -14.74
CA THR A 31 -13.77 -25.71 -14.75
C THR A 31 -13.33 -26.95 -15.50
N VAL A 32 -12.11 -26.95 -16.05
CA VAL A 32 -11.59 -28.07 -16.85
C VAL A 32 -11.45 -29.35 -16.03
N ASP A 33 -11.07 -29.23 -14.76
CA ASP A 33 -10.77 -30.36 -13.87
C ASP A 33 -11.84 -30.60 -12.78
N GLY A 34 -12.96 -29.90 -12.85
CA GLY A 34 -14.06 -30.01 -11.89
C GLY A 34 -13.81 -29.34 -10.54
N ARG A 35 -12.65 -28.69 -10.33
CA ARG A 35 -12.26 -28.09 -9.04
C ARG A 35 -12.67 -26.62 -9.01
N PRO A 36 -13.30 -26.14 -7.92
CA PRO A 36 -13.66 -24.73 -7.83
C PRO A 36 -12.41 -23.84 -7.85
N LEU A 37 -12.51 -22.69 -8.51
CA LEU A 37 -11.44 -21.68 -8.57
C LEU A 37 -11.91 -20.40 -7.88
N LEU A 38 -10.99 -19.73 -7.19
CA LEU A 38 -11.24 -18.44 -6.57
C LEU A 38 -10.05 -17.52 -6.83
N TRP A 39 -10.29 -16.37 -7.42
CA TRP A 39 -9.24 -15.43 -7.80
C TRP A 39 -9.45 -14.06 -7.18
N LYS A 40 -8.34 -13.40 -6.81
CA LYS A 40 -8.32 -12.00 -6.38
C LYS A 40 -7.09 -11.27 -6.91
N ASN A 41 -7.31 -10.07 -7.46
CA ASN A 41 -6.28 -9.03 -7.54
C ASN A 41 -6.38 -8.10 -6.32
N ARG A 42 -5.27 -7.96 -5.57
CA ARG A 42 -5.18 -7.07 -4.42
C ARG A 42 -4.68 -5.69 -4.84
N ASP A 43 -5.58 -4.72 -4.79
CA ASP A 43 -5.24 -3.33 -5.10
C ASP A 43 -5.08 -2.49 -3.84
N THR A 44 -3.85 -2.03 -3.59
CA THR A 44 -3.52 -1.20 -2.45
C THR A 44 -2.21 -0.41 -2.65
N TRP A 45 -1.89 0.49 -1.72
CA TRP A 45 -0.64 1.25 -1.74
C TRP A 45 0.53 0.53 -1.03
N GLN A 46 0.24 -0.51 -0.23
CA GLN A 46 1.26 -1.34 0.42
C GLN A 46 1.83 -2.34 -0.57
N THR A 47 2.91 -1.95 -1.23
CA THR A 47 3.55 -2.75 -2.29
C THR A 47 4.30 -3.98 -1.77
N GLN A 48 4.67 -4.00 -0.49
CA GLN A 48 5.43 -5.10 0.11
C GLN A 48 4.50 -6.15 0.71
N ASN A 49 4.47 -7.33 0.09
CA ASN A 49 3.60 -8.46 0.45
C ASN A 49 4.45 -9.72 0.60
N GLU A 50 4.01 -10.61 1.49
CA GLU A 50 4.69 -11.87 1.79
C GLU A 50 3.66 -13.00 1.92
N VAL A 51 4.14 -14.24 1.88
CA VAL A 51 3.33 -15.42 2.20
C VAL A 51 3.70 -15.93 3.58
N LEU A 52 2.73 -15.92 4.50
CA LEU A 52 2.87 -16.47 5.84
C LEU A 52 2.43 -17.94 5.86
N TYR A 53 3.17 -18.79 6.58
CA TYR A 53 2.63 -20.02 7.18
C TYR A 53 2.43 -19.78 8.68
N ALA A 54 1.29 -20.19 9.22
CA ALA A 54 1.04 -20.13 10.65
C ALA A 54 0.26 -21.35 11.12
N ASP A 55 0.67 -21.90 12.26
CA ASP A 55 0.03 -23.03 12.92
C ASP A 55 -0.31 -22.63 14.37
N THR A 56 -1.23 -21.66 14.49
CA THR A 56 -1.58 -21.02 15.77
C THR A 56 -3.06 -21.17 16.13
N GLY A 57 -3.88 -21.68 15.21
CA GLY A 57 -5.34 -21.80 15.35
C GLY A 57 -5.80 -23.25 15.48
N LYS A 58 -7.11 -23.47 15.27
CA LYS A 58 -7.68 -24.83 15.07
C LYS A 58 -7.13 -25.46 13.79
N TYR A 59 -6.87 -24.63 12.78
CA TYR A 59 -6.29 -25.04 11.51
C TYR A 59 -5.01 -24.26 11.22
N ALA A 60 -3.98 -24.97 10.77
CA ALA A 60 -2.82 -24.35 10.14
C ALA A 60 -3.23 -23.63 8.85
N LEU A 61 -2.55 -22.53 8.51
CA LEU A 61 -2.89 -21.69 7.37
C LEU A 61 -1.66 -21.24 6.58
N VAL A 62 -1.91 -20.95 5.30
CA VAL A 62 -1.02 -20.21 4.42
C VAL A 62 -1.78 -19.02 3.85
N GLY A 63 -1.19 -17.83 3.85
CA GLY A 63 -1.89 -16.64 3.35
C GLY A 63 -1.00 -15.44 3.06
N VAL A 64 -1.53 -14.52 2.27
CA VAL A 64 -0.83 -13.28 1.88
C VAL A 64 -1.01 -12.22 2.97
N VAL A 65 0.11 -11.69 3.44
CA VAL A 65 0.19 -10.62 4.44
C VAL A 65 0.91 -9.40 3.87
N ASN A 66 0.82 -8.24 4.54
CA ASN A 66 1.85 -7.21 4.28
C ASN A 66 3.14 -7.67 4.95
N ALA A 67 4.28 -7.32 4.37
CA ALA A 67 5.58 -7.62 4.98
C ALA A 67 5.63 -7.17 6.44
N GLU A 68 6.18 -8.01 7.31
CA GLU A 68 6.33 -7.77 8.77
C GLU A 68 5.00 -7.60 9.55
N ALA A 69 3.83 -7.81 8.91
CA ALA A 69 2.52 -7.57 9.51
C ALA A 69 1.64 -8.83 9.58
N ALA A 70 2.17 -9.91 10.16
CA ALA A 70 1.53 -11.24 10.21
C ALA A 70 0.14 -11.29 10.88
N LYS A 71 -0.24 -10.28 11.69
CA LYS A 71 -1.52 -10.25 12.43
C LYS A 71 -2.76 -10.11 11.53
N ARG A 72 -2.61 -9.80 10.24
CA ARG A 72 -3.73 -9.66 9.29
C ARG A 72 -3.41 -10.40 8.00
N VAL A 73 -4.34 -11.22 7.56
CA VAL A 73 -4.25 -11.98 6.30
C VAL A 73 -5.22 -11.37 5.30
N TRP A 74 -4.81 -11.18 4.05
CA TRP A 74 -5.63 -10.52 3.02
C TRP A 74 -6.31 -11.50 2.06
N MET A 75 -5.83 -12.73 2.01
CA MET A 75 -6.38 -13.91 1.34
C MET A 75 -5.53 -15.12 1.76
N GLY A 76 -6.13 -16.30 1.85
CA GLY A 76 -5.39 -17.51 2.22
C GLY A 76 -6.20 -18.80 2.14
N THR A 77 -5.56 -19.90 2.50
CA THR A 77 -6.15 -21.24 2.64
C THR A 77 -5.67 -21.89 3.93
N ASN A 78 -6.47 -22.79 4.49
CA ASN A 78 -6.07 -23.61 5.65
C ASN A 78 -5.98 -25.10 5.32
N GLU A 79 -5.54 -25.90 6.30
CA GLU A 79 -5.32 -27.35 6.11
C GLU A 79 -6.62 -28.16 5.89
N ALA A 80 -7.79 -27.59 6.23
CA ALA A 80 -9.09 -28.19 5.90
C ALA A 80 -9.50 -27.95 4.43
N GLY A 81 -8.69 -27.23 3.65
CA GLY A 81 -8.98 -26.89 2.26
C GLY A 81 -9.96 -25.72 2.12
N PHE A 82 -10.24 -24.99 3.21
CA PHE A 82 -11.04 -23.77 3.20
C PHE A 82 -10.18 -22.60 2.70
N CYS A 83 -10.58 -22.00 1.59
CA CYS A 83 -9.95 -20.82 1.00
C CYS A 83 -10.87 -19.60 1.16
N ILE A 84 -10.29 -18.45 1.45
CA ILE A 84 -11.05 -17.20 1.59
C ILE A 84 -10.25 -16.00 1.06
N GLU A 85 -10.94 -15.12 0.36
CA GLU A 85 -10.46 -13.81 -0.04
C GLU A 85 -11.54 -12.74 0.16
N ASN A 86 -11.24 -11.49 -0.19
CA ASN A 86 -12.29 -10.47 -0.21
C ASN A 86 -12.01 -9.33 -1.20
N SER A 87 -13.06 -8.66 -1.65
CA SER A 87 -12.99 -7.31 -2.19
C SER A 87 -13.72 -6.32 -1.27
N LEU A 88 -13.14 -5.13 -1.06
CA LEU A 88 -13.79 -4.09 -0.26
C LEU A 88 -15.02 -3.56 -0.99
N SER A 89 -16.19 -3.52 -0.35
CA SER A 89 -17.40 -2.89 -0.90
C SER A 89 -17.76 -1.72 0.00
N ARG A 90 -18.02 -0.54 -0.59
CA ARG A 90 -18.33 0.71 0.15
C ARG A 90 -19.81 1.09 0.10
N ASP A 91 -20.62 0.29 -0.58
CA ASP A 91 -22.04 0.52 -0.85
C ASP A 91 -22.95 -0.39 0.00
N LEU A 92 -22.39 -1.27 0.83
CA LEU A 92 -23.14 -2.03 1.82
C LEU A 92 -23.56 -1.08 2.97
N SER A 93 -24.85 -0.79 3.04
CA SER A 93 -25.48 0.00 4.11
C SER A 93 -25.54 -0.83 5.41
N GLY A 94 -24.92 -0.31 6.47
CA GLY A 94 -25.07 -0.83 7.83
C GLY A 94 -24.43 0.15 8.81
N SER A 95 -25.24 0.69 9.72
CA SER A 95 -24.91 1.58 10.85
C SER A 95 -23.50 2.22 10.82
N LYS A 96 -23.40 3.41 10.24
CA LYS A 96 -22.32 4.37 10.58
C LYS A 96 -22.31 4.52 12.10
N GLY A 97 -21.37 3.88 12.80
CA GLY A 97 -21.30 3.97 14.26
C GLY A 97 -20.71 2.78 15.02
N VAL A 98 -20.47 1.62 14.38
CA VAL A 98 -19.80 0.50 15.08
C VAL A 98 -18.28 0.78 15.15
N SER A 99 -17.82 1.38 16.25
CA SER A 99 -16.40 1.69 16.48
C SER A 99 -15.56 0.49 16.95
N GLY A 100 -16.22 -0.62 17.33
CA GLY A 100 -15.62 -1.89 17.75
C GLY A 100 -15.70 -2.99 16.67
N GLY A 101 -14.95 -4.08 16.84
CA GLY A 101 -15.05 -5.26 15.96
C GLY A 101 -13.89 -5.46 14.96
N MET A 102 -13.87 -6.64 14.33
CA MET A 102 -12.83 -7.05 13.38
C MET A 102 -12.97 -6.30 12.06
N GLY A 103 -11.85 -5.91 11.47
CA GLY A 103 -11.80 -5.47 10.08
C GLY A 103 -11.48 -6.64 9.14
N ASN A 104 -11.58 -6.41 7.83
CA ASN A 104 -11.41 -7.43 6.77
C ASN A 104 -10.27 -8.42 7.06
N GLY A 105 -9.03 -7.95 7.21
CA GLY A 105 -7.88 -8.84 7.37
C GLY A 105 -7.81 -9.61 8.69
N SER A 106 -8.47 -9.12 9.74
CA SER A 106 -8.60 -9.84 11.01
C SER A 106 -9.71 -10.90 10.94
N LEU A 107 -10.81 -10.62 10.23
CA LEU A 107 -11.87 -11.59 9.99
C LEU A 107 -11.38 -12.75 9.10
N ILE A 108 -10.64 -12.45 8.03
CA ILE A 108 -10.03 -13.47 7.16
C ILE A 108 -9.10 -14.37 7.97
N ARG A 109 -8.21 -13.79 8.79
CA ARG A 109 -7.31 -14.57 9.64
C ARG A 109 -8.09 -15.47 10.60
N LEU A 110 -9.09 -14.92 11.30
CA LEU A 110 -9.91 -15.72 12.22
C LEU A 110 -10.63 -16.86 11.49
N ALA A 111 -11.19 -16.60 10.31
CA ALA A 111 -11.87 -17.61 9.51
C ALA A 111 -10.90 -18.73 9.11
N LEU A 112 -9.70 -18.39 8.63
CA LEU A 112 -8.66 -19.38 8.31
C LEU A 112 -8.24 -20.20 9.53
N GLU A 113 -8.17 -19.58 10.72
CA GLU A 113 -7.80 -20.26 11.96
C GLU A 113 -8.92 -21.12 12.56
N THR A 114 -10.18 -21.00 12.13
CA THR A 114 -11.34 -21.62 12.83
C THR A 114 -12.37 -22.33 11.96
N CYS A 115 -12.52 -21.96 10.68
CA CYS A 115 -13.52 -22.50 9.76
C CYS A 115 -12.94 -23.59 8.86
N ASP A 116 -13.69 -24.65 8.60
CA ASP A 116 -13.35 -25.72 7.64
C ASP A 116 -14.19 -25.69 6.36
N SER A 117 -15.20 -24.84 6.30
CA SER A 117 -16.24 -24.85 5.27
C SER A 117 -16.91 -23.49 5.11
N ALA A 118 -17.59 -23.28 3.98
CA ALA A 118 -18.43 -22.12 3.74
C ALA A 118 -19.55 -21.99 4.78
N ASP A 119 -20.10 -23.11 5.24
CA ASP A 119 -21.12 -23.12 6.29
C ASP A 119 -20.53 -22.73 7.66
N ALA A 120 -19.33 -23.19 8.01
CA ALA A 120 -18.64 -22.72 9.22
C ALA A 120 -18.35 -21.21 9.17
N PHE A 121 -17.98 -20.67 8.00
CA PHE A 121 -17.82 -19.23 7.83
C PHE A 121 -19.14 -18.48 7.94
N GLU A 122 -20.23 -19.02 7.40
CA GLU A 122 -21.58 -18.46 7.58
C GLU A 122 -21.96 -18.38 9.06
N GLN A 123 -21.69 -19.43 9.85
CA GLN A 123 -21.90 -19.40 11.30
C GLN A 123 -21.02 -18.35 12.00
N LEU A 124 -19.77 -18.16 11.55
CA LEU A 124 -18.92 -17.07 12.04
C LEU A 124 -19.52 -15.69 11.72
N LEU A 125 -20.13 -15.50 10.55
CA LEU A 125 -20.83 -14.26 10.21
C LEU A 125 -22.08 -14.05 11.06
N ILE A 126 -22.89 -15.08 11.29
CA ILE A 126 -24.07 -15.03 12.17
C ILE A 126 -23.67 -14.61 13.58
N THR A 127 -22.67 -15.28 14.17
CA THR A 127 -22.21 -15.01 15.54
C THR A 127 -21.62 -13.62 15.68
N THR A 128 -20.95 -13.11 14.64
CA THR A 128 -20.36 -11.76 14.66
C THR A 128 -21.34 -10.65 14.28
N ASN A 129 -22.58 -10.95 13.85
CA ASN A 129 -23.59 -9.93 13.57
C ASN A 129 -23.98 -9.14 14.83
N SER A 130 -24.08 -9.82 15.98
CA SER A 130 -24.46 -9.21 17.26
C SER A 130 -23.42 -8.25 17.83
N PRO A 131 -22.12 -8.63 17.99
CA PRO A 131 -21.09 -7.68 18.44
C PRO A 131 -20.72 -6.65 17.36
N GLY A 132 -21.07 -6.92 16.10
CA GLY A 132 -20.78 -6.08 14.95
C GLY A 132 -19.33 -6.22 14.44
N ARG A 133 -19.14 -5.84 13.17
CA ARG A 133 -17.85 -5.85 12.47
C ARG A 133 -17.56 -4.47 11.89
N ARG A 134 -16.27 -4.19 11.64
CA ARG A 134 -15.80 -3.07 10.78
C ARG A 134 -15.54 -3.54 9.35
N THR A 135 -16.20 -4.63 8.96
CA THR A 135 -16.03 -5.31 7.70
C THR A 135 -17.14 -4.88 6.76
N GLU A 136 -16.76 -4.45 5.57
CA GLU A 136 -17.67 -4.14 4.46
C GLU A 136 -16.99 -4.69 3.19
N GLY A 137 -17.52 -5.78 2.63
CA GLY A 137 -16.85 -6.45 1.53
C GLY A 137 -17.57 -7.65 0.98
N ASN A 138 -17.15 -8.07 -0.21
CA ASN A 138 -17.53 -9.33 -0.81
C ASN A 138 -16.46 -10.37 -0.47
N PHE A 139 -16.82 -11.50 0.11
CA PHE A 139 -15.92 -12.57 0.54
C PHE A 139 -16.20 -13.82 -0.28
N GLY A 140 -15.30 -14.17 -1.20
CA GLY A 140 -15.33 -15.44 -1.88
C GLY A 140 -14.78 -16.54 -0.97
N VAL A 141 -15.46 -17.68 -0.95
CA VAL A 141 -15.08 -18.89 -0.21
C VAL A 141 -15.22 -20.10 -1.11
N ILE A 142 -14.18 -20.94 -1.13
CA ILE A 142 -14.25 -22.31 -1.64
C ILE A 142 -13.77 -23.27 -0.55
N ASP A 143 -14.27 -24.49 -0.54
CA ASP A 143 -13.85 -25.51 0.44
C ASP A 143 -13.72 -26.91 -0.18
N ALA A 144 -13.20 -27.86 0.61
CA ALA A 144 -13.00 -29.24 0.18
C ALA A 144 -14.31 -30.05 0.00
N ALA A 145 -15.43 -29.54 0.52
CA ALA A 145 -16.74 -30.13 0.27
C ALA A 145 -17.30 -29.75 -1.12
N GLY A 146 -16.64 -28.85 -1.84
CA GLY A 146 -17.05 -28.38 -3.17
C GLY A 146 -17.92 -27.12 -3.13
N SER A 147 -18.03 -26.46 -1.97
CA SER A 147 -18.72 -25.18 -1.89
C SER A 147 -17.99 -24.13 -2.71
N ALA A 148 -18.74 -23.26 -3.37
CA ALA A 148 -18.23 -22.08 -4.05
C ALA A 148 -19.20 -20.94 -3.76
N VAL A 149 -18.98 -20.21 -2.66
CA VAL A 149 -19.93 -19.23 -2.13
C VAL A 149 -19.32 -17.83 -2.06
N MET A 150 -20.07 -16.82 -2.51
CA MET A 150 -19.75 -15.40 -2.33
C MET A 150 -20.65 -14.80 -1.25
N PHE A 151 -20.05 -14.22 -0.21
CA PHE A 151 -20.77 -13.52 0.85
C PHE A 151 -20.61 -12.01 0.71
N GLU A 152 -21.70 -11.26 0.61
CA GLU A 152 -21.68 -9.80 0.75
C GLU A 152 -21.88 -9.46 2.21
N VAL A 153 -20.80 -9.05 2.89
CA VAL A 153 -20.73 -8.91 4.35
C VAL A 153 -20.70 -7.44 4.73
N GLY A 154 -21.70 -7.00 5.49
CA GLY A 154 -21.76 -5.70 6.14
C GLY A 154 -21.45 -5.77 7.64
N PRO A 155 -21.60 -4.66 8.37
CA PRO A 155 -21.28 -4.58 9.80
C PRO A 155 -22.09 -5.53 10.70
N THR A 156 -23.36 -5.77 10.38
CA THR A 156 -24.28 -6.59 11.20
C THR A 156 -25.15 -7.54 10.37
N SER A 157 -24.87 -7.66 9.08
CA SER A 157 -25.62 -8.45 8.12
C SER A 157 -24.68 -9.12 7.12
N TYR A 158 -25.20 -10.13 6.42
CA TYR A 158 -24.57 -10.68 5.24
C TYR A 158 -25.63 -11.21 4.25
N LEU A 159 -25.26 -11.37 2.99
CA LEU A 159 -26.02 -12.10 1.98
C LEU A 159 -25.13 -13.18 1.35
N LYS A 160 -25.72 -14.33 1.04
CA LYS A 160 -25.05 -15.52 0.49
C LYS A 160 -25.45 -15.71 -0.97
N PHE A 161 -24.45 -15.92 -1.84
CA PHE A 161 -24.64 -16.25 -3.25
C PHE A 161 -23.83 -17.50 -3.58
N ASP A 162 -24.51 -18.58 -3.96
CA ASP A 162 -23.87 -19.86 -4.29
C ASP A 162 -23.61 -19.95 -5.81
N ALA A 163 -22.33 -20.11 -6.21
CA ALA A 163 -21.94 -20.27 -7.60
C ALA A 163 -22.35 -21.64 -8.18
N ASN A 164 -22.66 -22.61 -7.33
CA ASN A 164 -23.17 -23.93 -7.75
C ASN A 164 -24.67 -23.91 -8.08
N ASP A 165 -25.44 -22.93 -7.59
CA ASP A 165 -26.86 -22.79 -7.92
C ASP A 165 -27.02 -22.11 -9.30
N PRO A 166 -27.53 -22.82 -10.32
CA PRO A 166 -27.72 -22.25 -11.66
C PRO A 166 -28.71 -21.08 -11.70
N LYS A 167 -29.55 -20.89 -10.68
CA LYS A 167 -30.43 -19.72 -10.56
C LYS A 167 -29.68 -18.47 -10.10
N VAL A 168 -28.60 -18.65 -9.34
CA VAL A 168 -27.76 -17.56 -8.83
C VAL A 168 -26.61 -17.26 -9.79
N ALA A 169 -25.95 -18.32 -10.29
CA ALA A 169 -24.83 -18.24 -11.22
C ALA A 169 -25.07 -19.18 -12.42
N PRO A 170 -25.91 -18.79 -13.40
CA PRO A 170 -26.22 -19.63 -14.56
C PRO A 170 -24.97 -20.00 -15.37
N ASP A 171 -24.02 -19.07 -15.46
CA ASP A 171 -22.73 -19.24 -16.14
C ASP A 171 -21.68 -19.94 -15.25
N GLY A 172 -22.04 -20.35 -14.03
CA GLY A 172 -21.13 -20.99 -13.06
C GLY A 172 -20.06 -20.05 -12.47
N ILE A 173 -20.17 -18.74 -12.69
CA ILE A 173 -19.23 -17.72 -12.20
C ILE A 173 -19.94 -16.62 -11.41
N ILE A 174 -19.29 -16.11 -10.37
CA ILE A 174 -19.69 -14.92 -9.64
C ILE A 174 -18.53 -13.93 -9.64
N VAL A 175 -18.74 -12.74 -10.20
CA VAL A 175 -17.75 -11.66 -10.23
C VAL A 175 -18.12 -10.61 -9.19
N ARG A 176 -17.13 -10.07 -8.47
CA ARG A 176 -17.29 -8.86 -7.64
C ARG A 176 -16.09 -7.93 -7.78
N ALA A 177 -16.36 -6.64 -7.71
CA ALA A 177 -15.34 -5.60 -7.64
C ALA A 177 -15.51 -4.85 -6.31
N ASN A 178 -15.54 -3.51 -6.30
CA ASN A 178 -15.72 -2.73 -5.05
C ASN A 178 -17.13 -2.20 -4.81
N THR A 179 -18.07 -2.89 -5.42
CA THR A 179 -19.50 -2.69 -5.25
C THR A 179 -20.13 -4.04 -4.89
N SER A 180 -21.17 -3.98 -4.08
CA SER A 180 -22.05 -5.10 -3.77
C SER A 180 -23.23 -5.08 -4.74
N VAL A 181 -23.75 -6.25 -5.08
CA VAL A 181 -25.00 -6.34 -5.84
C VAL A 181 -26.15 -5.89 -4.95
N SER A 182 -26.11 -6.19 -3.65
CA SER A 182 -27.17 -5.79 -2.71
C SER A 182 -27.17 -4.31 -2.32
N GLY A 183 -26.01 -3.65 -2.19
CA GLY A 183 -25.94 -2.20 -1.98
C GLY A 183 -26.51 -1.38 -3.15
N SER A 184 -26.54 -1.98 -4.34
CA SER A 184 -27.21 -1.40 -5.51
C SER A 184 -28.75 -1.46 -5.46
N LEU A 185 -29.34 -2.30 -4.60
CA LEU A 185 -30.79 -2.47 -4.45
C LEU A 185 -31.44 -1.44 -3.50
N GLU A 186 -30.68 -0.81 -2.59
CA GLU A 186 -31.25 0.14 -1.61
C GLU A 186 -31.15 1.62 -2.02
N THR A 187 -30.17 2.03 -2.83
CA THR A 187 -29.94 3.47 -3.13
C THR A 187 -29.95 3.85 -4.61
N ALA A 188 -30.28 2.93 -5.52
CA ALA A 188 -30.52 3.25 -6.93
C ALA A 188 -32.04 3.37 -7.18
N PRO A 189 -32.48 4.13 -8.22
CA PRO A 189 -33.76 3.78 -8.85
C PRO A 189 -33.75 2.28 -9.14
N LYS A 190 -34.92 1.62 -9.14
CA LYS A 190 -35.11 0.19 -9.41
C LYS A 190 -34.70 -0.23 -10.84
N THR A 191 -33.52 0.17 -11.27
CA THR A 191 -32.89 -0.20 -12.52
C THR A 191 -32.15 -1.50 -12.23
N PRO A 192 -32.55 -2.63 -12.85
CA PRO A 192 -31.88 -3.89 -12.67
C PRO A 192 -30.38 -3.76 -12.98
N LEU A 193 -29.58 -4.70 -12.48
CA LEU A 193 -28.17 -4.92 -12.81
C LEU A 193 -27.91 -5.17 -14.33
N ALA A 194 -28.90 -4.93 -15.19
CA ALA A 194 -28.92 -5.17 -16.62
C ALA A 194 -28.49 -3.95 -17.47
N ASP A 195 -28.47 -2.73 -16.92
CA ASP A 195 -28.04 -1.54 -17.66
C ASP A 195 -26.53 -1.37 -17.60
N LEU A 196 -25.84 -1.93 -18.59
CA LEU A 196 -24.38 -1.89 -18.75
C LEU A 196 -23.77 -0.48 -18.59
N PRO A 197 -24.35 0.61 -19.16
CA PRO A 197 -23.82 1.96 -18.96
C PRO A 197 -23.87 2.45 -17.50
N VAL A 198 -24.87 2.01 -16.73
CA VAL A 198 -25.02 2.36 -15.30
C VAL A 198 -23.95 1.63 -14.47
N LEU A 199 -23.65 0.38 -14.81
CA LEU A 199 -22.57 -0.37 -14.17
C LEU A 199 -21.21 0.26 -14.47
N GLU A 200 -20.89 0.52 -15.73
CA GLU A 200 -19.61 1.09 -16.16
C GLU A 200 -19.29 2.44 -15.50
N ALA A 201 -20.31 3.26 -15.25
CA ALA A 201 -20.16 4.55 -14.58
C ALA A 201 -19.77 4.44 -13.09
N ARG A 202 -19.90 3.26 -12.46
CA ARG A 202 -19.52 3.04 -11.04
C ARG A 202 -18.01 2.90 -10.88
N TYR A 203 -17.53 3.31 -9.70
CA TYR A 203 -16.11 3.35 -9.31
C TYR A 203 -15.29 2.07 -9.60
N SER A 204 -15.94 0.91 -9.71
CA SER A 204 -15.33 -0.37 -10.05
C SER A 204 -16.06 -1.16 -11.15
N GLY A 205 -17.02 -0.53 -11.82
CA GLY A 205 -17.91 -1.19 -12.76
C GLY A 205 -17.22 -1.74 -14.00
N LEU A 206 -16.28 -0.97 -14.57
CA LEU A 206 -15.50 -1.41 -15.74
C LEU A 206 -14.69 -2.69 -15.46
N ARG A 207 -14.11 -2.82 -14.25
CA ARG A 207 -13.41 -4.04 -13.84
C ARG A 207 -14.36 -5.22 -13.68
N TYR A 208 -15.53 -5.00 -13.07
CA TYR A 208 -16.57 -6.02 -13.00
C TYR A 208 -16.97 -6.51 -14.40
N CYS A 209 -17.28 -5.57 -15.30
CA CYS A 209 -17.68 -5.89 -16.67
C CYS A 209 -16.57 -6.64 -17.42
N ARG A 210 -15.31 -6.17 -17.32
CA ARG A 210 -14.16 -6.78 -17.98
C ARG A 210 -13.86 -8.19 -17.49
N ALA A 211 -13.84 -8.42 -16.17
CA ALA A 211 -13.64 -9.76 -15.62
C ALA A 211 -14.74 -10.72 -16.07
N ARG A 212 -16.01 -10.27 -16.05
CA ARG A 212 -17.14 -11.08 -16.53
C ARG A 212 -17.02 -11.36 -18.02
N GLU A 213 -16.67 -10.36 -18.83
CA GLU A 213 -16.48 -10.50 -20.27
C GLU A 213 -15.41 -11.55 -20.60
N ILE A 214 -14.20 -11.43 -20.05
CA ILE A 214 -13.08 -12.35 -20.33
C ILE A 214 -13.46 -13.77 -19.94
N CYS A 215 -14.05 -13.98 -18.75
CA CYS A 215 -14.48 -15.31 -18.32
C CYS A 215 -15.56 -15.90 -19.25
N LEU A 216 -16.56 -15.12 -19.66
CA LEU A 216 -17.60 -15.62 -20.57
C LEU A 216 -17.09 -15.87 -21.99
N GLN A 217 -16.13 -15.07 -22.47
CA GLN A 217 -15.46 -15.32 -23.75
C GLN A 217 -14.70 -16.63 -23.69
N GLN A 218 -13.97 -16.89 -22.61
CA GLN A 218 -13.29 -18.17 -22.40
C GLN A 218 -14.29 -19.32 -22.38
N LEU A 219 -15.38 -19.23 -21.61
CA LEU A 219 -16.43 -20.26 -21.53
C LEU A 219 -17.11 -20.60 -22.87
N LYS A 220 -17.08 -19.70 -23.85
CA LYS A 220 -17.55 -20.01 -25.22
C LYS A 220 -16.57 -20.90 -25.99
N ALA A 221 -15.29 -20.84 -25.66
CA ALA A 221 -14.23 -21.62 -26.29
C ALA A 221 -13.96 -22.92 -25.54
N THR A 222 -13.79 -22.85 -24.21
CA THR A 222 -13.52 -23.99 -23.32
C THR A 222 -13.77 -23.62 -21.86
N ASN A 223 -13.77 -24.60 -20.96
CA ASN A 223 -13.92 -24.37 -19.53
C ASN A 223 -12.77 -23.52 -18.94
N LEU A 224 -12.98 -22.97 -17.75
CA LEU A 224 -11.97 -22.18 -17.04
C LEU A 224 -10.95 -23.09 -16.35
N ASP A 225 -9.68 -22.68 -16.33
CA ASP A 225 -8.63 -23.39 -15.60
C ASP A 225 -7.68 -22.43 -14.88
N VAL A 226 -6.79 -22.98 -14.07
CA VAL A 226 -5.82 -22.17 -13.31
C VAL A 226 -4.90 -21.35 -14.20
N ARG A 227 -4.56 -21.87 -15.40
CA ARG A 227 -3.67 -21.20 -16.34
C ARG A 227 -4.32 -19.92 -16.86
N PHE A 228 -5.55 -19.99 -17.33
CA PHE A 228 -6.34 -18.83 -17.74
C PHE A 228 -6.46 -17.79 -16.61
N MET A 229 -6.79 -18.23 -15.39
CA MET A 229 -6.95 -17.31 -14.25
C MET A 229 -5.66 -16.55 -13.93
N LEU A 230 -4.50 -17.23 -14.01
CA LEU A 230 -3.19 -16.61 -13.77
C LEU A 230 -2.73 -15.75 -14.95
N GLN A 231 -2.77 -16.27 -16.18
CA GLN A 231 -2.05 -15.72 -17.33
C GLN A 231 -2.85 -14.66 -18.08
N ASP A 232 -4.18 -14.78 -18.08
CA ASP A 232 -5.06 -13.87 -18.81
C ASP A 232 -5.81 -12.97 -17.84
N LEU A 233 -6.55 -13.54 -16.88
CA LEU A 233 -7.39 -12.75 -15.99
C LEU A 233 -6.58 -11.87 -15.01
N ALA A 234 -5.60 -12.44 -14.31
CA ALA A 234 -4.81 -11.69 -13.31
C ALA A 234 -3.93 -10.59 -13.94
N ARG A 235 -3.60 -10.74 -15.23
CA ARG A 235 -2.66 -9.88 -15.99
C ARG A 235 -3.35 -9.00 -17.03
N ASP A 236 -4.69 -8.98 -17.06
CA ASP A 236 -5.44 -8.17 -18.02
C ASP A 236 -5.20 -6.67 -17.79
N ILE A 237 -4.54 -6.05 -18.77
CA ILE A 237 -4.21 -4.62 -18.85
C ILE A 237 -5.01 -3.92 -19.97
N GLU A 238 -6.00 -4.60 -20.56
CA GLU A 238 -6.83 -4.01 -21.60
C GLU A 238 -8.01 -3.24 -21.00
N ILE A 239 -8.16 -1.99 -21.43
CA ILE A 239 -9.46 -1.33 -21.52
C ILE A 239 -9.60 -1.00 -23.00
N ILE A 240 -10.57 -1.60 -23.70
CA ILE A 240 -10.95 -1.35 -25.11
C ILE A 240 -9.79 -0.76 -25.93
N LYS A 241 -8.99 -1.64 -26.56
CA LYS A 241 -8.07 -1.24 -27.62
C LYS A 241 -8.85 -0.40 -28.65
N THR A 242 -8.69 0.91 -28.65
CA THR A 242 -8.78 1.63 -29.92
C THR A 242 -7.56 1.15 -30.69
N ALA A 243 -7.79 0.40 -31.77
CA ALA A 243 -6.77 0.06 -32.74
C ALA A 243 -5.90 1.30 -33.00
N GLU A 244 -4.57 1.15 -33.00
CA GLU A 244 -3.53 2.18 -33.20
C GLU A 244 -2.68 2.65 -32.00
N ALA A 245 -2.52 1.86 -30.93
CA ALA A 245 -1.40 2.13 -30.01
C ALA A 245 -0.08 1.70 -30.68
N LYS A 246 0.79 2.66 -31.02
CA LYS A 246 2.15 2.39 -31.53
C LYS A 246 3.06 2.03 -30.36
N ALA A 247 4.14 1.29 -30.62
CA ALA A 247 5.22 1.12 -29.65
C ALA A 247 5.70 2.51 -29.19
N GLY A 248 5.49 2.84 -27.91
CA GLY A 248 5.76 4.16 -27.33
C GLY A 248 4.56 4.89 -26.73
N ASP A 249 3.33 4.41 -26.91
CA ASP A 249 2.16 5.01 -26.27
C ASP A 249 2.01 4.59 -24.79
N LEU A 250 1.83 5.58 -23.92
CA LEU A 250 1.63 5.40 -22.49
C LEU A 250 0.22 4.87 -22.18
N VAL A 251 0.11 3.79 -21.41
CA VAL A 251 -1.15 3.11 -21.09
C VAL A 251 -1.67 3.53 -19.70
N ASP A 252 -2.92 4.00 -19.62
CA ASP A 252 -3.59 4.29 -18.34
C ASP A 252 -4.22 2.99 -17.78
N THR A 253 -3.58 2.40 -16.78
CA THR A 253 -4.07 1.17 -16.14
C THR A 253 -5.06 1.45 -15.00
N ALA A 254 -5.52 2.69 -14.80
CA ALA A 254 -6.36 3.01 -13.65
C ALA A 254 -7.70 2.24 -13.60
N ARG A 255 -8.17 1.70 -14.73
CA ARG A 255 -9.47 0.98 -14.85
C ARG A 255 -9.34 -0.46 -15.36
N THR A 256 -8.14 -0.98 -15.55
CA THR A 256 -7.86 -2.37 -15.95
C THR A 256 -7.99 -3.32 -14.75
N LEU A 257 -8.04 -4.63 -14.98
CA LEU A 257 -8.03 -5.62 -13.90
C LEU A 257 -6.68 -5.68 -13.19
N ASN A 258 -5.60 -5.69 -13.97
CA ASN A 258 -4.23 -5.52 -13.52
C ASN A 258 -3.85 -4.05 -13.63
N ARG A 259 -3.68 -3.36 -12.51
CA ARG A 259 -3.51 -1.91 -12.49
C ARG A 259 -2.27 -1.47 -11.73
N ASN A 260 -1.92 -0.21 -11.87
CA ASN A 260 -0.80 0.42 -11.16
C ASN A 260 -0.88 0.37 -9.62
N THR A 261 -1.96 -0.13 -9.05
CA THR A 261 -2.12 -0.35 -7.59
C THR A 261 -2.27 -1.81 -7.23
N THR A 262 -2.23 -2.75 -8.19
CA THR A 262 -2.23 -4.19 -7.92
C THR A 262 -0.87 -4.58 -7.37
N VAL A 263 -0.84 -5.11 -6.15
CA VAL A 263 0.41 -5.42 -5.42
C VAL A 263 0.59 -6.91 -5.14
N SER A 264 -0.46 -7.70 -5.37
CA SER A 264 -0.42 -9.15 -5.32
C SER A 264 -1.68 -9.72 -5.96
N ALA A 265 -1.62 -10.98 -6.36
CA ALA A 265 -2.79 -11.73 -6.77
C ALA A 265 -2.70 -13.18 -6.29
N VAL A 266 -3.85 -13.81 -6.09
CA VAL A 266 -3.94 -15.24 -5.79
C VAL A 266 -4.99 -15.90 -6.66
N VAL A 267 -4.70 -17.13 -7.10
CA VAL A 267 -5.68 -18.09 -7.59
C VAL A 267 -5.66 -19.30 -6.65
N PHE A 268 -6.77 -19.55 -5.97
CA PHE A 268 -7.02 -20.79 -5.26
C PHE A 268 -7.59 -21.80 -6.23
N GLN A 269 -7.02 -23.00 -6.24
CA GLN A 269 -7.56 -24.17 -6.88
C GLN A 269 -7.94 -25.17 -5.80
N GLY A 270 -9.24 -25.36 -5.61
CA GLY A 270 -9.78 -26.28 -4.62
C GLY A 270 -9.56 -27.74 -5.00
N VAL A 271 -10.33 -28.61 -4.35
CA VAL A 271 -10.29 -30.05 -4.61
C VAL A 271 -11.65 -30.56 -5.06
N LEU A 272 -11.66 -31.75 -5.66
CA LEU A 272 -12.92 -32.41 -5.97
C LEU A 272 -13.66 -32.76 -4.67
N PRO A 273 -14.99 -32.70 -4.63
CA PRO A 273 -15.75 -33.14 -3.46
C PRO A 273 -15.35 -34.56 -3.03
N GLY A 274 -14.99 -34.72 -1.76
CA GLY A 274 -14.52 -35.99 -1.19
C GLY A 274 -13.06 -36.34 -1.45
N ALA A 275 -12.33 -35.53 -2.23
CA ALA A 275 -10.88 -35.65 -2.33
C ALA A 275 -10.19 -34.99 -1.11
N SER A 276 -8.91 -35.31 -0.92
CA SER A 276 -8.16 -34.77 0.21
C SER A 276 -8.00 -33.25 0.15
N PRO A 277 -8.23 -32.52 1.26
CA PRO A 277 -8.02 -31.07 1.32
C PRO A 277 -6.54 -30.67 1.14
N THR A 278 -5.60 -31.60 1.37
CA THR A 278 -4.15 -31.36 1.20
C THR A 278 -3.77 -30.96 -0.23
N GLY A 279 -4.61 -31.30 -1.21
CA GLY A 279 -4.43 -30.96 -2.61
C GLY A 279 -4.81 -29.52 -3.00
N THR A 280 -5.44 -28.76 -2.09
CA THR A 280 -5.80 -27.36 -2.31
C THR A 280 -4.55 -26.52 -2.54
N THR A 281 -4.50 -25.80 -3.66
CA THR A 281 -3.31 -25.02 -4.05
C THR A 281 -3.63 -23.53 -4.04
N MET A 282 -2.80 -22.75 -3.36
CA MET A 282 -2.80 -21.30 -3.41
C MET A 282 -1.67 -20.81 -4.33
N TRP A 283 -2.00 -20.45 -5.56
CA TRP A 283 -1.05 -19.84 -6.51
C TRP A 283 -0.91 -18.36 -6.20
N THR A 284 0.29 -17.91 -5.85
CA THR A 284 0.52 -16.54 -5.39
C THR A 284 1.45 -15.78 -6.32
N LEU A 285 1.02 -14.60 -6.72
CA LEU A 285 1.82 -13.58 -7.41
C LEU A 285 2.12 -12.46 -6.39
N LEU A 286 3.38 -12.31 -5.98
CA LEU A 286 3.81 -11.23 -5.09
C LEU A 286 4.37 -10.07 -5.93
N GLY A 287 3.74 -8.90 -5.82
CA GLY A 287 3.93 -7.78 -6.73
C GLY A 287 2.79 -7.66 -7.76
N GLU A 288 2.92 -6.72 -8.70
CA GLU A 288 1.93 -6.55 -9.76
C GLU A 288 2.01 -7.75 -10.73
N PRO A 289 0.91 -8.48 -11.01
CA PRO A 289 0.98 -9.72 -11.78
C PRO A 289 1.61 -9.61 -13.17
N ALA A 290 1.55 -8.44 -13.82
CA ALA A 290 2.25 -8.18 -15.08
C ALA A 290 3.79 -8.28 -14.97
N PHE A 291 4.32 -8.22 -13.74
CA PHE A 291 5.75 -8.24 -13.42
C PHE A 291 6.10 -9.31 -12.38
N SER A 292 5.27 -10.35 -12.24
CA SER A 292 5.46 -11.42 -11.25
C SER A 292 5.25 -12.78 -11.89
N ILE A 293 5.79 -13.82 -11.24
CA ILE A 293 5.60 -15.24 -11.58
C ILE A 293 4.82 -15.89 -10.43
N ALA A 294 3.82 -16.72 -10.74
CA ALA A 294 3.04 -17.40 -9.72
C ALA A 294 3.84 -18.54 -9.08
N VAL A 295 3.79 -18.61 -7.76
CA VAL A 295 4.36 -19.73 -6.98
C VAL A 295 3.22 -20.47 -6.29
N PRO A 296 3.12 -21.80 -6.42
CA PRO A 296 2.12 -22.59 -5.72
C PRO A 296 2.51 -22.79 -4.26
N ASN A 297 1.51 -22.74 -3.36
CA ASN A 297 1.68 -22.91 -1.92
C ASN A 297 0.63 -23.90 -1.39
N TRP A 298 1.05 -24.76 -0.46
CA TRP A 298 0.19 -25.70 0.25
C TRP A 298 0.39 -25.59 1.74
N VAL A 299 -0.67 -25.79 2.52
CA VAL A 299 -0.55 -25.83 3.99
C VAL A 299 0.24 -27.06 4.43
N THR A 300 0.03 -28.21 3.75
CA THR A 300 0.71 -29.49 3.99
C THR A 300 2.23 -29.39 3.96
N GLN A 301 2.80 -28.39 3.27
CA GLN A 301 4.24 -28.21 3.16
C GLN A 301 4.89 -27.68 4.46
N GLY A 302 4.09 -27.17 5.41
CA GLY A 302 4.50 -26.81 6.78
C GLY A 302 5.47 -25.62 6.94
N ARG A 303 5.96 -25.05 5.83
CA ARG A 303 6.97 -23.97 5.80
C ARG A 303 6.88 -23.18 4.50
N ILE A 304 7.37 -21.94 4.45
CA ILE A 304 7.41 -21.12 3.22
C ILE A 304 8.85 -20.91 2.77
N ALA A 305 9.09 -20.95 1.46
CA ALA A 305 10.40 -20.66 0.88
C ALA A 305 10.78 -19.19 1.15
N GLN A 306 12.03 -18.95 1.53
CA GLN A 306 12.55 -17.63 1.90
C GLN A 306 12.31 -16.53 0.84
N GLN A 307 12.14 -16.93 -0.42
CA GLN A 307 11.81 -16.03 -1.53
C GLN A 307 10.46 -15.33 -1.38
N LEU A 308 9.52 -15.95 -0.66
CA LEU A 308 8.18 -15.41 -0.41
C LEU A 308 8.01 -14.83 1.00
N ASN A 309 8.95 -15.09 1.92
CA ASN A 309 8.88 -14.72 3.34
C ASN A 309 10.29 -14.69 3.96
N GLY A 310 11.13 -13.75 3.49
CA GLY A 310 12.53 -13.62 3.90
C GLY A 310 12.70 -12.75 5.15
N ASP A 311 13.94 -12.50 5.58
CA ASP A 311 14.24 -11.58 6.68
C ASP A 311 13.83 -10.15 6.31
N GLY A 312 12.62 -9.75 6.71
CA GLY A 312 12.03 -8.44 6.50
C GLY A 312 11.17 -8.30 5.23
N LYS A 313 11.58 -8.87 4.09
CA LYS A 313 10.84 -8.79 2.81
C LYS A 313 11.03 -10.02 1.90
N SER A 314 10.03 -10.30 1.07
CA SER A 314 10.11 -11.25 -0.06
C SER A 314 11.01 -10.73 -1.20
N SER A 315 12.00 -11.54 -1.62
CA SER A 315 12.85 -11.23 -2.78
C SER A 315 12.08 -11.23 -4.10
N ILE A 316 11.11 -12.13 -4.28
CA ILE A 316 10.21 -12.15 -5.46
C ILE A 316 9.42 -10.84 -5.53
N CYS A 317 8.83 -10.40 -4.42
CA CYS A 317 8.07 -9.15 -4.36
C CYS A 317 8.95 -7.95 -4.71
N GLU A 318 10.17 -7.89 -4.19
CA GLU A 318 11.13 -6.82 -4.48
C GLU A 318 11.52 -6.77 -5.97
N LEU A 319 11.81 -7.92 -6.58
CA LEU A 319 12.12 -7.98 -8.02
C LEU A 319 10.94 -7.55 -8.88
N SER A 320 9.72 -7.96 -8.52
CA SER A 320 8.50 -7.51 -9.20
C SER A 320 8.30 -6.00 -9.09
N VAL A 321 8.50 -5.43 -7.89
CA VAL A 321 8.44 -3.97 -7.66
C VAL A 321 9.49 -3.24 -8.49
N GLN A 322 10.70 -3.79 -8.63
CA GLN A 322 11.74 -3.20 -9.48
C GLN A 322 11.36 -3.20 -10.96
N LEU A 323 10.84 -4.32 -11.49
CA LEU A 323 10.35 -4.38 -12.87
C LEU A 323 9.20 -3.39 -13.09
N ARG A 324 8.25 -3.31 -12.16
CA ARG A 324 7.18 -2.30 -12.19
C ARG A 324 7.74 -0.88 -12.28
N GLN A 325 8.68 -0.51 -11.41
CA GLN A 325 9.28 0.82 -11.40
C GLN A 325 9.97 1.19 -12.72
N ARG A 326 10.49 0.19 -13.46
CA ARG A 326 11.14 0.38 -14.76
C ARG A 326 10.17 0.50 -15.93
N ASN A 327 8.93 0.06 -15.73
CA ASN A 327 7.89 0.01 -16.77
C ASN A 327 6.73 0.97 -16.51
N TYR A 328 6.80 1.84 -15.49
CA TYR A 328 5.85 2.93 -15.29
C TYR A 328 6.51 4.31 -15.41
N GLN A 329 5.80 5.23 -16.06
CA GLN A 329 6.13 6.65 -16.14
C GLN A 329 5.13 7.47 -15.32
N ALA A 330 5.64 8.23 -14.35
CA ALA A 330 4.82 9.16 -13.58
C ALA A 330 4.51 10.44 -14.40
N ASP A 331 3.24 10.83 -14.43
CA ASP A 331 2.79 12.16 -14.83
C ASP A 331 2.30 12.91 -13.58
N LEU A 332 3.19 13.75 -13.02
CA LEU A 332 2.86 14.53 -11.82
C LEU A 332 1.75 15.56 -12.04
N SER A 333 1.58 16.04 -13.27
CA SER A 333 0.55 17.04 -13.58
C SER A 333 -0.85 16.43 -13.46
N LYS A 334 -0.98 15.16 -13.83
CA LYS A 334 -2.23 14.38 -13.75
C LYS A 334 -2.34 13.52 -12.50
N ARG A 335 -1.27 13.42 -11.70
CA ARG A 335 -1.17 12.53 -10.53
C ARG A 335 -1.47 11.07 -10.88
N LYS A 336 -0.92 10.61 -12.01
CA LYS A 336 -1.12 9.27 -12.56
C LYS A 336 0.21 8.64 -12.95
N ASP A 337 0.29 7.34 -12.82
CA ASP A 337 1.35 6.54 -13.41
C ASP A 337 0.81 5.87 -14.66
N TYR A 338 1.56 5.96 -15.75
CA TYR A 338 1.23 5.32 -17.01
C TYR A 338 2.18 4.16 -17.28
N LEU A 339 1.63 3.03 -17.70
CA LEU A 339 2.41 1.86 -18.07
C LEU A 339 3.08 2.09 -19.43
N MET A 340 4.36 1.78 -19.52
CA MET A 340 5.16 1.81 -20.74
C MET A 340 5.15 0.40 -21.35
N PRO A 341 4.58 0.20 -22.55
CA PRO A 341 4.41 -1.14 -23.11
C PRO A 341 5.71 -1.76 -23.66
N ASN A 342 6.80 -0.99 -23.75
CA ASN A 342 8.01 -1.33 -24.49
C ASN A 342 8.63 -2.69 -24.13
N HIS A 343 8.51 -3.15 -22.89
CA HIS A 343 9.05 -4.44 -22.46
C HIS A 343 7.96 -5.45 -22.05
N LEU A 344 6.67 -5.10 -22.16
CA LEU A 344 5.59 -5.95 -21.63
C LEU A 344 5.54 -7.31 -22.31
N ASP A 345 5.68 -7.36 -23.64
CA ASP A 345 5.67 -8.63 -24.37
C ASP A 345 6.85 -9.52 -23.97
N GLN A 346 8.03 -8.94 -23.81
CA GLN A 346 9.23 -9.66 -23.37
C GLN A 346 9.08 -10.18 -21.94
N ILE A 347 8.58 -9.34 -21.01
CA ILE A 347 8.32 -9.72 -19.63
C ILE A 347 7.26 -10.82 -19.58
N ARG A 348 6.17 -10.67 -20.33
CA ARG A 348 5.10 -11.66 -20.41
C ARG A 348 5.64 -12.99 -20.91
N GLN A 349 6.35 -13.02 -22.04
CA GLN A 349 6.93 -14.27 -22.56
C GLN A 349 7.85 -14.97 -21.55
N ALA A 350 8.74 -14.23 -20.89
CA ALA A 350 9.67 -14.80 -19.92
C ALA A 350 8.98 -15.29 -18.64
N THR A 351 8.04 -14.51 -18.09
CA THR A 351 7.30 -14.89 -16.87
C THR A 351 6.37 -16.07 -17.12
N LEU A 352 5.70 -16.10 -18.27
CA LEU A 352 4.82 -17.20 -18.65
C LEU A 352 5.59 -18.50 -18.89
N ALA A 353 6.78 -18.47 -19.49
CA ALA A 353 7.57 -19.68 -19.70
C ALA A 353 7.92 -20.40 -18.38
N VAL A 354 8.28 -19.65 -17.33
CA VAL A 354 8.57 -20.21 -15.99
C VAL A 354 7.28 -20.69 -15.30
N GLU A 355 6.20 -19.95 -15.45
CA GLU A 355 4.89 -20.31 -14.88
C GLU A 355 4.31 -21.56 -15.55
N ASP A 356 4.45 -21.68 -16.86
CA ASP A 356 4.01 -22.83 -17.66
C ASP A 356 4.72 -24.11 -17.22
N GLU A 357 6.05 -24.07 -17.07
CA GLU A 357 6.83 -25.21 -16.58
C GLU A 357 6.35 -25.66 -15.18
N THR A 358 6.08 -24.69 -14.31
CA THR A 358 5.61 -24.94 -12.94
C THR A 358 4.21 -25.57 -12.93
N ILE A 359 3.29 -25.06 -13.75
CA ILE A 359 1.94 -25.61 -13.90
C ILE A 359 2.00 -27.03 -14.46
N ASP A 360 2.79 -27.26 -15.52
CA ASP A 360 2.92 -28.56 -16.17
C ASP A 360 3.58 -29.60 -15.28
N GLU A 361 4.57 -29.22 -14.47
CA GLU A 361 5.17 -30.10 -13.46
C GLU A 361 4.15 -30.49 -12.39
N LEU A 362 3.38 -29.54 -11.84
CA LEU A 362 2.36 -29.87 -10.86
C LEU A 362 1.27 -30.78 -11.44
N GLN A 363 0.84 -30.54 -12.68
CA GLN A 363 -0.14 -31.38 -13.37
C GLN A 363 0.38 -32.80 -13.56
N ARG A 364 1.66 -32.97 -13.96
CA ARG A 364 2.30 -34.30 -14.05
C ARG A 364 2.36 -35.01 -12.70
N VAL A 365 2.75 -34.31 -11.63
CA VAL A 365 2.78 -34.88 -10.28
C VAL A 365 1.38 -35.32 -9.83
N ARG A 366 0.36 -34.49 -10.06
CA ARG A 366 -1.03 -34.85 -9.74
C ARG A 366 -1.54 -36.05 -10.53
N ALA A 367 -1.18 -36.16 -11.82
CA ALA A 367 -1.56 -37.29 -12.65
C ALA A 367 -0.90 -38.61 -12.21
N GLN A 368 0.36 -38.56 -11.77
CA GLN A 368 1.09 -39.72 -11.26
C GLN A 368 0.54 -40.21 -9.90
N LEU A 369 0.04 -39.29 -9.09
CA LEU A 369 -0.42 -39.52 -7.72
C LEU A 369 -1.94 -39.79 -7.63
N CYS A 370 -2.56 -40.27 -8.70
CA CYS A 370 -4.01 -40.48 -8.80
C CYS A 370 -4.63 -41.33 -7.65
N HIS A 371 -3.80 -42.07 -6.90
CA HIS A 371 -4.19 -42.89 -5.75
C HIS A 371 -3.44 -42.62 -4.43
N ASP A 372 -2.31 -41.92 -4.44
CA ASP A 372 -1.49 -41.66 -3.26
C ASP A 372 -1.40 -40.16 -2.98
N GLN A 373 -1.54 -39.74 -1.72
CA GLN A 373 -1.38 -38.32 -1.40
C GLN A 373 0.10 -37.91 -1.45
N PRO A 374 0.44 -36.77 -2.09
CA PRO A 374 1.79 -36.24 -2.03
C PRO A 374 2.19 -35.98 -0.58
N SER A 375 3.41 -36.37 -0.22
CA SER A 375 3.97 -36.10 1.11
C SER A 375 4.27 -34.60 1.30
N SER A 376 4.37 -34.16 2.56
CA SER A 376 4.79 -32.80 2.91
C SER A 376 6.12 -32.41 2.23
N GLU A 377 7.07 -33.34 2.16
CA GLU A 377 8.38 -33.12 1.54
C GLU A 377 8.27 -33.00 0.00
N GLN A 378 7.36 -33.74 -0.64
CA GLN A 378 7.11 -33.57 -2.08
C GLN A 378 6.51 -32.20 -2.39
N PHE A 379 5.51 -31.74 -1.62
CA PHE A 379 4.97 -30.39 -1.76
C PHE A 379 6.03 -29.32 -1.49
N TRP A 380 6.86 -29.52 -0.47
CA TRP A 380 7.97 -28.63 -0.19
C TRP A 380 8.94 -28.53 -1.37
N ASN A 381 9.35 -29.65 -1.97
CA ASN A 381 10.28 -29.66 -3.08
C ASN A 381 9.71 -28.93 -4.30
N LEU A 382 8.42 -29.12 -4.61
CA LEU A 382 7.73 -28.38 -5.68
C LEU A 382 7.67 -26.88 -5.38
N HIS A 383 7.25 -26.52 -4.17
CA HIS A 383 7.17 -25.12 -3.73
C HIS A 383 8.53 -24.43 -3.80
N GLN A 384 9.58 -25.06 -3.25
CA GLN A 384 10.92 -24.49 -3.19
C GLN A 384 11.55 -24.39 -4.58
N LYS A 385 11.31 -25.37 -5.48
CA LYS A 385 11.75 -25.31 -6.87
C LYS A 385 11.06 -24.17 -7.62
N ALA A 386 9.74 -24.08 -7.53
CA ALA A 386 8.95 -23.02 -8.16
C ALA A 386 9.38 -21.63 -7.66
N ALA A 387 9.60 -21.47 -6.36
CA ALA A 387 10.08 -20.21 -5.76
C ALA A 387 11.48 -19.82 -6.27
N ARG A 388 12.41 -20.78 -6.39
CA ARG A 388 13.74 -20.54 -6.96
C ARG A 388 13.70 -20.16 -8.43
N ASN A 389 12.89 -20.87 -9.22
CA ASN A 389 12.73 -20.58 -10.64
C ASN A 389 12.08 -19.21 -10.88
N ALA A 390 11.06 -18.87 -10.09
CA ALA A 390 10.41 -17.56 -10.12
C ALA A 390 11.40 -16.44 -9.79
N GLN A 391 12.19 -16.57 -8.73
CA GLN A 391 13.23 -15.59 -8.40
C GLN A 391 14.25 -15.46 -9.54
N ALA A 392 14.81 -16.56 -10.04
CA ALA A 392 15.82 -16.55 -11.09
C ALA A 392 15.29 -15.91 -12.40
N GLY A 393 14.06 -16.21 -12.80
CA GLY A 393 13.42 -15.60 -13.97
C GLY A 393 13.24 -14.09 -13.82
N LEU A 394 12.83 -13.63 -12.63
CA LEU A 394 12.70 -12.21 -12.34
C LEU A 394 14.06 -11.49 -12.23
N GLU A 395 15.09 -12.14 -11.69
CA GLU A 395 16.46 -11.62 -11.67
C GLU A 395 17.01 -11.43 -13.08
N GLN A 396 16.84 -12.41 -13.96
CA GLN A 396 17.25 -12.33 -15.36
C GLN A 396 16.53 -11.18 -16.08
N LEU A 397 15.21 -11.03 -15.88
CA LEU A 397 14.45 -9.91 -16.42
C LEU A 397 14.98 -8.57 -15.89
N CYS A 398 15.29 -8.48 -14.60
CA CYS A 398 15.90 -7.29 -14.02
C CYS A 398 17.32 -7.01 -14.54
N GLN A 399 18.07 -8.01 -15.00
CA GLN A 399 19.39 -7.79 -15.61
C GLN A 399 19.27 -7.28 -17.05
N VAL A 400 18.34 -7.85 -17.83
CA VAL A 400 18.12 -7.50 -19.25
C VAL A 400 17.41 -6.17 -19.38
N ILE A 401 16.37 -5.93 -18.57
CA ILE A 401 15.59 -4.70 -18.58
C ILE A 401 16.25 -3.72 -17.63
N GLN A 402 17.36 -3.15 -18.07
CA GLN A 402 18.06 -2.09 -17.33
C GLN A 402 17.20 -0.82 -17.30
N GLN A 403 17.40 0.03 -16.30
CA GLN A 403 16.75 1.34 -16.28
C GLN A 403 17.12 2.10 -17.57
N PRO A 404 16.16 2.47 -18.44
CA PRO A 404 16.45 3.53 -19.39
C PRO A 404 16.87 4.74 -18.57
N ALA A 405 18.00 5.37 -18.93
CA ALA A 405 18.49 6.57 -18.26
C ALA A 405 17.32 7.55 -18.09
N ARG A 406 16.87 7.72 -16.84
CA ARG A 406 15.65 8.47 -16.52
C ARG A 406 15.78 9.90 -17.06
N ARG A 407 15.14 10.20 -18.19
CA ARG A 407 14.72 11.57 -18.52
C ARG A 407 13.45 11.87 -17.72
N THR A 408 13.57 12.03 -16.41
CA THR A 408 12.45 12.44 -15.54
C THR A 408 12.19 13.94 -15.68
N LYS A 409 11.19 14.32 -16.48
CA LYS A 409 10.37 15.48 -16.16
C LYS A 409 9.32 15.01 -15.15
N GLY A 410 9.52 15.34 -13.87
CA GLY A 410 8.52 15.11 -12.83
C GLY A 410 8.73 13.88 -11.95
N GLN A 411 9.94 13.66 -11.42
CA GLN A 411 10.02 13.15 -10.05
C GLN A 411 10.41 14.32 -9.17
N ILE A 412 9.86 14.37 -7.96
CA ILE A 412 10.41 15.20 -6.89
C ILE A 412 11.82 14.66 -6.67
N ARG A 413 12.81 15.37 -7.20
CA ARG A 413 14.21 15.04 -6.97
C ARG A 413 14.46 15.31 -5.49
N LEU A 414 14.58 14.24 -4.72
CA LEU A 414 15.02 14.32 -3.34
C LEU A 414 16.50 14.65 -3.36
N ALA A 415 16.87 15.68 -2.61
CA ALA A 415 18.25 16.08 -2.44
C ALA A 415 18.90 15.30 -1.28
N ALA A 416 18.12 14.94 -0.26
CA ALA A 416 18.47 13.97 0.78
C ALA A 416 17.20 13.23 1.25
N ASP A 417 17.31 11.95 1.61
CA ASP A 417 16.21 11.07 2.02
C ASP A 417 16.65 10.07 3.11
N PHE A 418 16.35 10.36 4.38
CA PHE A 418 16.69 9.54 5.55
C PHE A 418 15.48 8.69 5.96
N ARG A 419 15.63 7.35 5.97
CA ARG A 419 14.53 6.37 6.17
C ARG A 419 14.65 5.48 7.42
N PHE A 420 15.67 5.68 8.24
CA PHE A 420 15.87 5.01 9.54
C PHE A 420 15.60 3.50 9.54
N ASP A 421 16.08 2.81 8.51
CA ASP A 421 15.89 1.40 8.23
C ASP A 421 16.98 0.50 8.86
N GLU A 422 17.78 1.04 9.78
CA GLU A 422 18.73 0.25 10.55
C GLU A 422 18.04 -0.75 11.50
N PRO A 423 18.74 -1.81 11.95
CA PRO A 423 18.17 -2.80 12.89
C PRO A 423 17.59 -2.18 14.17
N ASP A 424 16.55 -2.82 14.72
CA ASP A 424 15.93 -2.41 15.98
C ASP A 424 16.97 -2.30 17.12
N GLY A 425 16.90 -1.22 17.88
CA GLY A 425 17.84 -0.92 18.96
C GLY A 425 19.10 -0.16 18.54
N THR A 426 19.33 0.04 17.25
CA THR A 426 20.49 0.77 16.73
C THR A 426 20.52 2.21 17.23
N LYS A 427 21.61 2.61 17.88
CA LYS A 427 21.85 4.00 18.27
C LYS A 427 22.52 4.74 17.11
N LEU A 428 21.83 5.71 16.54
CA LEU A 428 22.40 6.53 15.46
C LEU A 428 23.53 7.47 15.92
N ALA A 429 23.84 7.51 17.22
CA ALA A 429 25.06 8.15 17.72
C ALA A 429 26.30 7.28 17.48
N ASP A 430 26.11 5.97 17.38
CA ASP A 430 27.17 4.98 17.20
C ASP A 430 27.29 4.57 15.73
N VAL A 431 26.24 4.75 14.94
CA VAL A 431 26.20 4.49 13.49
C VAL A 431 25.50 5.63 12.75
N ALA A 432 26.01 6.00 11.58
CA ALA A 432 25.44 7.05 10.75
C ALA A 432 24.30 6.52 9.84
N ASN A 433 23.20 7.28 9.70
CA ASN A 433 22.22 7.07 8.63
C ASN A 433 22.64 7.85 7.38
N LEU A 434 22.67 7.21 6.22
CA LEU A 434 23.21 7.79 4.98
C LEU A 434 22.10 8.14 3.98
N ALA A 435 22.21 9.33 3.39
CA ALA A 435 21.39 9.77 2.26
C ALA A 435 22.27 10.33 1.15
N GLY A 436 22.76 9.46 0.26
CA GLY A 436 23.73 9.85 -0.75
C GLY A 436 25.08 10.20 -0.11
N LYS A 437 25.50 11.47 -0.19
CA LYS A 437 26.72 11.96 0.49
C LYS A 437 26.44 12.51 1.89
N GLU A 438 25.17 12.72 2.21
CA GLU A 438 24.78 13.34 3.47
C GLU A 438 24.68 12.28 4.57
N VAL A 439 25.08 12.67 5.78
CA VAL A 439 25.19 11.81 6.95
C VAL A 439 24.35 12.39 8.07
N PHE A 440 23.45 11.59 8.64
CA PHE A 440 22.66 11.95 9.81
C PHE A 440 23.02 11.03 10.98
N ASP A 441 23.68 11.59 12.00
CA ASP A 441 23.83 10.93 13.29
C ASP A 441 22.78 11.45 14.27
N GLY A 442 22.11 10.53 14.96
CA GLY A 442 21.05 10.87 15.89
C GLY A 442 21.59 11.50 17.17
N GLY A 443 22.85 11.24 17.53
CA GLY A 443 23.64 11.98 18.51
C GLY A 443 23.05 12.23 19.90
N LEU A 444 22.06 11.44 20.29
CA LEU A 444 21.23 11.63 21.48
C LEU A 444 21.31 10.34 22.32
N SER A 445 21.70 10.46 23.59
CA SER A 445 22.18 9.37 24.46
C SER A 445 21.24 8.15 24.56
N ASP A 446 19.92 8.36 24.45
CA ASP A 446 18.88 7.32 24.55
C ASP A 446 18.08 7.08 23.26
N CYS A 447 18.34 7.85 22.21
CA CYS A 447 17.66 7.69 20.92
C CYS A 447 18.16 6.46 20.18
N ARG A 448 17.24 5.75 19.53
CA ARG A 448 17.54 4.53 18.77
C ARG A 448 16.51 4.31 17.69
N VAL A 449 16.84 3.50 16.71
CA VAL A 449 15.83 2.95 15.80
C VAL A 449 14.97 1.98 16.60
N LYS A 450 13.65 2.14 16.48
CA LYS A 450 12.67 1.24 17.07
C LYS A 450 11.55 0.96 16.09
N ALA A 451 11.36 -0.31 15.72
CA ALA A 451 10.35 -0.77 14.77
C ALA A 451 10.34 0.03 13.45
N GLY A 452 11.54 0.33 12.91
CA GLY A 452 11.70 1.06 11.65
C GLY A 452 11.53 2.59 11.77
N SER A 453 11.46 3.15 12.97
CA SER A 453 11.41 4.59 13.20
C SER A 453 12.58 5.05 14.08
N PHE A 454 13.14 6.22 13.81
CA PHE A 454 14.05 6.88 14.75
C PHE A 454 13.27 7.40 15.96
N ARG A 455 13.41 6.71 17.08
CA ARG A 455 12.77 7.09 18.34
C ARG A 455 13.57 8.17 19.04
N VAL A 456 13.00 9.36 19.10
CA VAL A 456 13.50 10.46 19.92
C VAL A 456 13.12 10.21 21.38
N ARG A 457 14.13 9.99 22.22
CA ARG A 457 14.03 9.85 23.67
C ARG A 457 15.27 10.45 24.31
N ARG A 458 15.11 11.28 25.35
CA ARG A 458 16.21 11.93 26.05
C ARG A 458 16.02 11.89 27.55
N ASN A 459 17.10 11.65 28.27
CA ASN A 459 17.15 11.65 29.72
C ASN A 459 17.99 12.83 30.27
N GLU A 460 18.10 13.93 29.52
CA GLU A 460 18.96 15.08 29.84
C GLU A 460 18.27 16.40 29.47
N TYR A 461 18.57 17.48 30.21
CA TYR A 461 17.94 18.79 30.00
C TYR A 461 18.65 19.69 28.98
N GLN A 462 19.98 19.52 28.80
CA GLN A 462 20.78 20.38 27.93
C GLN A 462 20.33 20.26 26.47
N SER A 463 20.10 21.34 25.73
CA SER A 463 19.68 21.23 24.32
C SER A 463 20.72 20.52 23.44
N VAL A 464 20.25 19.75 22.46
CA VAL A 464 21.11 19.12 21.45
C VAL A 464 20.67 19.55 20.06
N ASN A 465 21.66 19.94 19.24
CA ASN A 465 21.48 20.27 17.84
C ASN A 465 22.25 19.27 16.96
N ARG A 466 21.61 18.83 15.88
CA ARG A 466 22.24 18.05 14.81
C ARG A 466 21.96 18.69 13.47
N PHE A 467 23.00 18.76 12.65
CA PHE A 467 22.98 19.45 11.37
C PHE A 467 23.44 18.50 10.27
N VAL A 468 22.76 18.57 9.15
CA VAL A 468 23.14 17.86 7.93
C VAL A 468 23.14 18.85 6.77
N ASP A 469 24.21 18.85 5.98
CA ASP A 469 24.29 19.71 4.81
C ASP A 469 23.20 19.34 3.79
N VAL A 470 22.66 20.37 3.13
CA VAL A 470 21.66 20.16 2.08
C VAL A 470 22.11 20.75 0.76
N THR A 471 22.30 19.88 -0.23
CA THR A 471 22.69 20.31 -1.58
C THR A 471 21.53 20.10 -2.56
N PRO A 472 21.01 21.15 -3.23
CA PRO A 472 21.47 22.53 -3.21
C PRO A 472 20.96 23.35 -2.02
N ASN A 473 21.72 24.39 -1.61
CA ASN A 473 21.36 25.33 -0.55
C ASN A 473 20.15 26.21 -0.94
N VAL A 474 19.27 26.55 0.00
CA VAL A 474 18.10 27.44 -0.21
C VAL A 474 18.46 28.91 0.05
N ARG A 475 18.67 29.69 -1.02
CA ARG A 475 19.12 31.11 -0.98
C ARG A 475 18.89 31.86 -2.29
N VAL A 476 18.93 33.20 -2.25
CA VAL A 476 18.81 34.07 -3.45
C VAL A 476 20.17 34.43 -4.07
N SER A 477 21.16 34.80 -3.25
CA SER A 477 22.49 35.20 -3.72
C SER A 477 23.46 34.01 -3.74
N PRO A 478 24.45 33.97 -4.66
CA PRO A 478 25.53 32.97 -4.61
C PRO A 478 26.29 33.07 -3.28
N ASP A 479 26.83 31.96 -2.75
CA ASP A 479 27.98 32.08 -1.85
C ASP A 479 29.26 32.35 -2.65
N SER A 480 30.31 32.74 -1.94
CA SER A 480 31.66 32.91 -2.48
C SER A 480 32.33 31.60 -2.92
N HIS A 481 31.69 30.44 -2.74
CA HIS A 481 32.31 29.12 -2.91
C HIS A 481 31.69 28.30 -4.07
N GLY A 482 30.65 28.81 -4.75
CA GLY A 482 30.10 28.21 -5.96
C GLY A 482 29.24 26.96 -5.75
N PHE A 483 28.72 26.72 -4.54
CA PHE A 483 27.88 25.54 -4.26
C PHE A 483 26.54 25.59 -5.03
N PRO A 484 25.96 24.42 -5.39
CA PRO A 484 24.62 24.35 -5.98
C PRO A 484 23.58 25.02 -5.08
N LYS A 485 22.69 25.84 -5.66
CA LYS A 485 21.64 26.57 -4.91
C LYS A 485 20.24 26.48 -5.55
N THR A 486 19.22 26.65 -4.72
CA THR A 486 17.81 26.76 -5.09
C THR A 486 17.18 27.96 -4.39
N GLN A 487 16.14 28.54 -4.99
CA GLN A 487 15.39 29.65 -4.39
C GLN A 487 14.36 29.18 -3.34
N ARG A 488 13.96 27.92 -3.43
CA ARG A 488 12.93 27.31 -2.60
C ARG A 488 13.29 25.85 -2.28
N GLY A 489 12.98 25.43 -1.06
CA GLY A 489 13.21 24.07 -0.60
C GLY A 489 12.19 23.63 0.45
N TRP A 490 12.12 22.33 0.67
CA TRP A 490 11.19 21.69 1.58
C TRP A 490 11.91 20.68 2.46
N ILE A 491 11.68 20.74 3.77
CA ILE A 491 11.97 19.63 4.68
C ILE A 491 10.64 18.96 5.01
N VAL A 492 10.58 17.65 4.85
CA VAL A 492 9.42 16.85 5.23
C VAL A 492 9.82 15.88 6.31
N ILE A 493 8.98 15.77 7.33
CA ILE A 493 9.10 14.80 8.41
C ILE A 493 7.83 13.95 8.45
N GLU A 494 8.00 12.62 8.38
CA GLU A 494 6.95 11.63 8.53
C GLU A 494 7.11 10.96 9.90
N ILE A 495 6.03 10.95 10.70
CA ILE A 495 6.05 10.58 12.11
C ILE A 495 5.04 9.44 12.30
N ALA A 496 5.50 8.28 12.79
CA ALA A 496 4.64 7.14 13.09
C ALA A 496 3.67 7.45 14.23
N GLY A 497 4.15 8.19 15.23
CA GLY A 497 3.37 8.65 16.36
C GLY A 497 4.23 9.30 17.43
N TRP A 498 3.55 9.85 18.43
CA TRP A 498 4.19 10.35 19.64
C TRP A 498 3.34 10.11 20.86
N ASN A 499 4.01 10.00 21.99
CA ASN A 499 3.43 10.01 23.32
C ASN A 499 4.25 10.98 24.17
N LEU A 500 3.75 12.20 24.35
CA LEU A 500 4.38 13.28 25.10
C LEU A 500 3.51 13.58 26.31
N LEU A 501 3.36 12.60 27.21
CA LEU A 501 2.53 12.64 28.42
C LEU A 501 3.38 12.95 29.65
N GLY A 502 3.09 14.06 30.32
CA GLY A 502 3.97 14.66 31.31
C GLY A 502 3.63 16.14 31.50
N ASP A 503 4.16 16.73 32.56
CA ASP A 503 3.80 18.06 33.06
C ASP A 503 4.86 19.14 32.80
N GLN A 504 6.09 18.75 32.44
CA GLN A 504 7.18 19.69 32.18
C GLN A 504 6.98 20.49 30.88
N THR A 505 6.62 21.76 31.02
CA THR A 505 6.44 22.66 29.88
C THR A 505 7.78 23.12 29.30
N GLY A 506 7.85 23.35 28.00
CA GLY A 506 9.05 23.87 27.32
C GLY A 506 9.82 22.83 26.51
N GLU A 507 9.57 21.55 26.77
CA GLU A 507 10.20 20.45 26.04
C GLU A 507 9.84 20.49 24.55
N THR A 508 10.85 20.38 23.72
CA THR A 508 10.75 20.72 22.31
C THR A 508 11.53 19.72 21.44
N VAL A 509 10.88 19.27 20.36
CA VAL A 509 11.54 18.67 19.20
C VAL A 509 11.29 19.59 18.02
N ARG A 510 12.34 20.05 17.34
CA ARG A 510 12.23 20.97 16.21
C ARG A 510 13.05 20.47 15.02
N VAL A 511 12.42 20.42 13.85
CA VAL A 511 13.11 20.16 12.57
C VAL A 511 13.04 21.42 11.71
N GLY A 512 14.15 21.85 11.14
CA GLY A 512 14.21 23.14 10.46
C GLY A 512 15.39 23.32 9.53
N PHE A 513 15.46 24.50 8.94
CA PHE A 513 16.61 24.95 8.17
C PHE A 513 17.55 25.75 9.08
N ALA A 514 18.86 25.56 8.91
CA ALA A 514 19.90 26.36 9.54
C ALA A 514 20.79 27.04 8.50
N SER A 515 21.31 28.21 8.88
CA SER A 515 22.20 29.01 8.03
C SER A 515 23.67 28.81 8.38
N GLN A 516 24.01 28.59 9.65
CA GLN A 516 25.39 28.34 10.10
C GLN A 516 25.33 27.41 11.33
N SER A 517 25.71 26.14 11.15
CA SER A 517 25.73 25.13 12.23
C SER A 517 26.76 25.46 13.31
N ASP A 518 27.97 25.87 12.93
CA ASP A 518 29.06 26.18 13.87
C ASP A 518 28.70 27.27 14.89
N ASN A 519 27.77 28.15 14.52
CA ASN A 519 27.28 29.26 15.33
C ASN A 519 25.83 29.05 15.84
N ASP A 520 25.26 27.86 15.65
CA ASP A 520 23.87 27.51 15.99
C ASP A 520 22.81 28.49 15.42
N ILE A 521 23.04 29.00 14.20
CA ILE A 521 22.19 30.00 13.57
C ILE A 521 21.10 29.31 12.75
N HIS A 522 19.95 29.07 13.39
CA HIS A 522 18.74 28.58 12.73
C HIS A 522 18.04 29.63 11.85
N THR A 523 17.35 29.19 10.81
CA THR A 523 16.60 30.06 9.89
C THR A 523 15.11 30.01 10.19
N VAL A 524 14.52 28.82 10.10
CA VAL A 524 13.10 28.54 10.40
C VAL A 524 12.96 27.10 10.87
N GLY A 525 11.93 26.79 11.65
CA GLY A 525 11.67 25.43 12.10
C GLY A 525 10.19 25.10 12.28
N LEU A 526 9.87 23.82 12.10
CA LEU A 526 8.66 23.17 12.59
C LEU A 526 8.96 22.65 14.00
N GLU A 527 8.25 23.18 14.98
CA GLU A 527 8.42 22.92 16.41
C GLU A 527 7.24 22.08 16.93
N ILE A 528 7.55 20.98 17.62
CA ILE A 528 6.62 20.17 18.41
C ILE A 528 6.98 20.42 19.87
N ARG A 529 6.12 21.15 20.59
CA ARG A 529 6.44 21.65 21.93
C ARG A 529 5.36 21.30 22.95
N ARG A 530 5.77 20.84 24.13
CA ARG A 530 4.88 20.73 25.29
C ARG A 530 4.60 22.11 25.86
N THR A 531 3.34 22.50 25.86
CA THR A 531 2.91 23.85 26.32
C THR A 531 2.29 23.83 27.70
N LYS A 532 1.63 22.72 28.07
CA LYS A 532 1.03 22.44 29.38
C LYS A 532 1.05 20.94 29.62
N ALA A 533 0.68 20.51 30.83
CA ALA A 533 0.47 19.10 31.14
C ALA A 533 -0.42 18.43 30.09
N ASN A 534 0.09 17.38 29.46
CA ASN A 534 -0.59 16.61 28.41
C ASN A 534 -1.11 17.45 27.24
N LYS A 535 -0.48 18.59 26.92
CA LYS A 535 -0.81 19.42 25.76
C LYS A 535 0.40 19.76 24.91
N VAL A 536 0.29 19.45 23.62
CA VAL A 536 1.32 19.73 22.61
C VAL A 536 0.83 20.80 21.65
N ALA A 537 1.73 21.71 21.28
CA ALA A 537 1.53 22.64 20.18
C ALA A 537 2.49 22.29 19.05
N ILE A 538 1.98 22.33 17.82
CA ILE A 538 2.80 22.39 16.61
C ILE A 538 2.93 23.86 16.26
N ARG A 539 4.15 24.35 16.00
CA ARG A 539 4.46 25.76 15.73
C ARG A 539 5.41 25.88 14.54
N GLY A 540 5.27 26.96 13.78
CA GLY A 540 6.33 27.41 12.87
C GLY A 540 7.07 28.55 13.54
N VAL A 541 8.37 28.41 13.70
CA VAL A 541 9.21 29.39 14.39
C VAL A 541 10.18 30.02 13.41
N GLY A 542 10.18 31.35 13.35
CA GLY A 542 11.11 32.14 12.54
C GLY A 542 12.19 32.76 13.42
N PHE A 543 13.46 32.66 13.04
CA PHE A 543 14.56 33.11 13.90
C PHE A 543 15.25 34.39 13.39
N GLY A 544 15.57 35.27 14.36
CA GLY A 544 16.28 36.53 14.16
C GLY A 544 15.38 37.71 13.79
N ASP A 545 15.94 38.91 13.84
CA ASP A 545 15.20 40.16 13.59
C ASP A 545 14.51 40.17 12.23
N GLY A 546 13.25 40.62 12.23
CA GLY A 546 12.38 40.63 11.05
C GLY A 546 11.71 39.29 10.70
N ALA A 547 12.05 38.19 11.39
CA ALA A 547 11.33 36.92 11.27
C ALA A 547 10.04 36.93 12.09
N THR A 548 9.06 36.12 11.68
CA THR A 548 7.81 35.94 12.44
C THR A 548 7.39 34.48 12.48
N ASP A 549 6.73 34.09 13.57
CA ASP A 549 6.15 32.76 13.72
C ASP A 549 4.95 32.56 12.78
N VAL A 550 4.67 31.29 12.47
CA VAL A 550 3.41 30.86 11.88
C VAL A 550 2.37 30.77 13.00
N ASN A 551 1.40 31.68 12.98
CA ASN A 551 0.32 31.67 13.96
C ASN A 551 -0.56 30.43 13.79
N LEU A 552 -0.63 29.61 14.84
CA LEU A 552 -1.44 28.40 14.89
C LEU A 552 -2.46 28.45 16.02
N ARG A 553 -3.72 28.17 15.68
CA ARG A 553 -4.85 28.13 16.63
C ARG A 553 -5.28 26.71 16.98
N VAL A 554 -4.55 25.70 16.51
CA VAL A 554 -4.90 24.29 16.66
C VAL A 554 -3.98 23.64 17.70
N LEU A 555 -4.58 23.18 18.80
CA LEU A 555 -3.89 22.33 19.77
C LEU A 555 -3.90 20.87 19.30
N TRP A 556 -2.83 20.14 19.63
CA TRP A 556 -2.65 18.75 19.25
C TRP A 556 -2.72 17.83 20.48
N PRO A 557 -3.21 16.59 20.32
CA PRO A 557 -3.21 15.64 21.41
C PRO A 557 -1.77 15.30 21.82
N ALA A 558 -1.53 15.19 23.12
CA ALA A 558 -0.24 14.72 23.65
C ALA A 558 0.07 13.26 23.27
N LYS A 559 -0.95 12.48 22.90
CA LYS A 559 -0.80 11.15 22.34
C LYS A 559 -1.37 11.12 20.93
N GLN A 560 -0.51 10.86 19.94
CA GLN A 560 -0.85 10.65 18.54
C GLN A 560 -0.38 9.26 18.13
N THR A 561 -1.33 8.36 17.86
CA THR A 561 -1.02 6.98 17.46
C THR A 561 -1.24 6.72 15.98
N GLN A 562 -1.79 7.69 15.25
CA GLN A 562 -1.93 7.61 13.80
C GLN A 562 -0.77 8.34 13.13
N PRO A 563 -0.16 7.76 12.08
CA PRO A 563 0.92 8.42 11.37
C PRO A 563 0.51 9.80 10.84
N ILE A 564 1.47 10.70 10.80
CA ILE A 564 1.26 12.06 10.34
C ILE A 564 2.54 12.61 9.72
N ALA A 565 2.40 13.34 8.62
CA ALA A 565 3.52 14.03 8.00
C ALA A 565 3.34 15.55 8.10
N PHE A 566 4.47 16.24 8.27
CA PHE A 566 4.56 17.69 8.17
C PHE A 566 5.56 18.10 7.10
N ALA A 567 5.28 19.18 6.40
CA ALA A 567 6.22 19.79 5.46
C ALA A 567 6.48 21.25 5.86
N LEU A 568 7.75 21.63 5.91
CA LEU A 568 8.25 22.98 6.10
C LEU A 568 8.80 23.49 4.77
N GLU A 569 8.10 24.43 4.15
CA GLU A 569 8.56 25.14 2.95
C GLU A 569 9.39 26.36 3.37
N LEU A 570 10.59 26.53 2.80
CA LEU A 570 11.37 27.76 2.85
C LEU A 570 11.45 28.38 1.44
N ASP A 571 10.95 29.59 1.29
CA ASP A 571 10.97 30.37 0.05
C ASP A 571 11.74 31.69 0.27
N LYS A 572 12.92 31.79 -0.33
CA LYS A 572 13.79 32.96 -0.18
C LYS A 572 13.48 34.09 -1.17
N VAL A 573 12.52 33.90 -2.08
CA VAL A 573 12.10 34.89 -3.09
C VAL A 573 10.81 35.58 -2.68
N ALA A 574 9.80 34.83 -2.26
CA ALA A 574 8.50 35.40 -1.93
C ALA A 574 8.59 36.38 -0.75
N GLY A 575 8.25 37.65 -0.98
CA GLY A 575 8.29 38.69 0.05
C GLY A 575 9.70 39.17 0.41
N ASN A 576 10.69 38.92 -0.45
CA ASN A 576 12.04 39.46 -0.31
C ASN A 576 12.20 40.72 -1.15
N SER A 577 12.24 41.89 -0.51
CA SER A 577 12.43 43.19 -1.15
C SER A 577 13.89 43.48 -1.55
N GLY A 578 14.84 42.62 -1.19
CA GLY A 578 16.28 42.90 -1.31
C GLY A 578 16.84 43.79 -0.20
N GLU A 579 16.00 44.65 0.38
CA GLU A 579 16.30 45.60 1.46
C GLU A 579 15.50 45.29 2.74
N GLY A 580 15.97 45.76 3.91
CA GLY A 580 15.35 45.54 5.22
C GLY A 580 15.74 44.23 5.93
N ASP A 581 15.08 43.91 7.05
CA ASP A 581 15.44 42.76 7.89
C ASP A 581 14.78 41.44 7.48
N SER A 582 13.65 41.48 6.76
CA SER A 582 12.94 40.31 6.23
C SER A 582 13.36 40.02 4.79
N GLY A 583 13.58 38.75 4.43
CA GLY A 583 13.99 38.37 3.07
C GLY A 583 13.59 36.95 2.71
N GLY A 584 12.31 36.64 2.87
CA GLY A 584 11.70 35.37 2.48
C GLY A 584 10.47 35.05 3.32
N ARG A 585 9.80 33.96 2.95
CA ARG A 585 8.63 33.41 3.62
C ARG A 585 8.81 31.92 3.88
N TYR A 586 8.12 31.41 4.89
CA TYR A 586 8.02 29.99 5.12
C TYR A 586 6.59 29.59 5.47
N ARG A 587 6.24 28.34 5.19
CA ARG A 587 4.90 27.79 5.41
C ARG A 587 4.99 26.40 5.98
N LEU A 588 4.04 26.08 6.83
CA LEU A 588 3.84 24.73 7.32
C LEU A 588 2.67 24.08 6.61
N TYR A 589 2.80 22.77 6.43
CA TYR A 589 1.72 21.94 5.93
C TYR A 589 1.63 20.65 6.72
N VAL A 590 0.45 20.05 6.73
CA VAL A 590 0.17 18.79 7.43
C VAL A 590 -0.57 17.81 6.53
N ARG A 591 -0.23 16.52 6.66
CA ARG A 591 -0.89 15.41 5.98
C ARG A 591 -1.11 14.27 6.98
N PRO A 592 -2.33 14.15 7.56
CA PRO A 592 -2.70 13.01 8.39
C PRO A 592 -2.70 11.70 7.60
N SER A 593 -2.49 10.57 8.29
CA SER A 593 -2.61 9.23 7.69
C SER A 593 -3.91 9.06 6.92
N GLY A 594 -3.82 8.45 5.74
CA GLY A 594 -4.95 8.25 4.82
C GLY A 594 -5.31 9.45 3.95
N GLN A 595 -4.66 10.62 4.10
CA GLN A 595 -4.83 11.75 3.19
C GLN A 595 -3.70 11.82 2.14
N SER A 596 -4.06 12.13 0.90
CA SER A 596 -3.11 12.16 -0.22
C SER A 596 -2.37 13.48 -0.41
N ASN A 597 -2.80 14.58 0.22
CA ASN A 597 -2.23 15.92 0.02
C ASN A 597 -1.91 16.62 1.33
N PHE A 598 -0.82 17.38 1.34
CA PHE A 598 -0.49 18.35 2.38
C PHE A 598 -1.47 19.53 2.35
N LYS A 599 -2.01 19.88 3.52
CA LYS A 599 -2.87 21.06 3.73
C LYS A 599 -2.09 22.14 4.48
N PRO A 600 -2.24 23.43 4.13
CA PRO A 600 -1.60 24.51 4.87
C PRO A 600 -1.96 24.46 6.36
N LEU A 601 -0.97 24.69 7.21
CA LEU A 601 -1.10 24.73 8.66
C LEU A 601 -0.71 26.14 9.11
N GLY A 602 -1.70 26.99 9.37
CA GLY A 602 -1.50 28.36 9.86
C GLY A 602 -1.24 29.40 8.77
N GLU A 603 -0.91 30.61 9.21
CA GLU A 603 -0.57 31.74 8.34
C GLU A 603 0.90 31.72 7.90
N VAL A 604 1.26 32.50 6.89
CA VAL A 604 2.62 32.54 6.36
C VAL A 604 3.56 33.28 7.31
N GLY A 605 4.69 32.66 7.67
CA GLY A 605 5.73 33.28 8.48
C GLY A 605 6.78 34.02 7.64
N LYS A 606 7.47 35.00 8.24
CA LYS A 606 8.58 35.77 7.63
C LYS A 606 9.93 35.21 8.04
N VAL A 607 10.91 35.32 7.14
CA VAL A 607 12.29 34.84 7.34
C VAL A 607 13.24 36.02 7.38
N ARG A 608 14.17 36.04 8.35
CA ARG A 608 15.26 37.02 8.38
C ARG A 608 16.07 36.97 7.08
N ARG A 609 16.35 38.14 6.49
CA ARG A 609 16.92 38.28 5.15
C ARG A 609 18.23 37.52 4.97
N LEU A 610 19.14 37.64 5.93
CA LEU A 610 20.49 37.08 5.85
C LEU A 610 20.56 35.59 6.27
N ARG A 611 19.48 34.99 6.76
CA ARG A 611 19.44 33.58 7.14
C ARG A 611 18.95 32.72 5.96
N ASN A 612 19.76 31.74 5.58
CA ASN A 612 19.53 30.84 4.43
C ASN A 612 19.28 29.40 4.89
N GLY A 613 18.79 28.53 4.01
CA GLY A 613 18.64 27.09 4.29
C GLY A 613 19.82 26.30 3.75
N ASN A 614 20.91 26.25 4.52
CA ASN A 614 22.14 25.54 4.12
C ASN A 614 22.18 24.13 4.67
N GLN A 615 21.52 23.93 5.80
CA GLN A 615 21.53 22.68 6.54
C GLN A 615 20.12 22.33 6.99
N LEU A 616 19.82 21.04 7.02
CA LEU A 616 18.74 20.47 7.80
C LEU A 616 19.19 20.41 9.25
N ALA A 617 18.35 20.86 10.17
CA ALA A 617 18.63 20.88 11.60
C ALA A 617 17.57 20.09 12.38
N LEU A 618 18.01 19.19 13.25
CA LEU A 618 17.20 18.60 14.32
C LEU A 618 17.65 19.20 15.65
N HIS A 619 16.71 19.78 16.38
CA HIS A 619 16.94 20.34 17.71
C HIS A 619 16.02 19.63 18.72
N VAL A 620 16.59 19.19 19.83
CA VAL A 620 15.85 18.56 20.93
C VAL A 620 16.24 19.23 22.24
N GLU A 621 15.25 19.73 22.98
CA GLU A 621 15.42 20.44 24.25
C GLU A 621 14.48 19.86 25.31
N GLY A 622 15.00 19.63 26.52
CA GLY A 622 14.24 19.05 27.63
C GLY A 622 14.33 17.51 27.74
N TYR A 623 13.60 16.96 28.71
CA TYR A 623 13.71 15.58 29.20
C TYR A 623 12.52 14.72 28.75
N PHE A 624 12.73 13.87 27.75
CA PHE A 624 11.73 12.92 27.25
C PHE A 624 11.97 11.52 27.84
N GLY A 625 12.00 11.39 29.17
CA GLY A 625 12.56 10.21 29.85
C GLY A 625 11.56 9.26 30.52
N GLY A 626 10.27 9.61 30.62
CA GLY A 626 9.25 8.72 31.22
C GLY A 626 9.14 7.39 30.49
N GLU A 627 8.80 6.29 31.19
CA GLU A 627 8.77 4.92 30.62
C GLU A 627 7.85 4.73 29.42
N ALA A 628 6.94 5.68 29.16
CA ALA A 628 6.02 5.66 28.03
C ALA A 628 6.23 6.81 27.02
N GLU A 629 7.15 7.74 27.25
CA GLU A 629 7.30 8.91 26.37
C GLU A 629 8.19 8.63 25.14
N PHE A 630 7.74 9.10 23.98
CA PHE A 630 8.49 8.97 22.72
C PHE A 630 7.96 9.92 21.63
N LEU A 631 8.81 10.15 20.63
CA LEU A 631 8.42 10.63 19.31
C LEU A 631 9.14 9.79 18.26
N ASP A 632 8.39 9.07 17.44
CA ASP A 632 8.91 8.10 16.47
C ASP A 632 8.86 8.69 15.06
N ILE A 633 10.03 8.93 14.47
CA ILE A 633 10.19 9.53 13.15
C ILE A 633 10.47 8.42 12.14
N ASP A 634 9.58 8.23 11.16
CA ASP A 634 9.75 7.23 10.10
C ASP A 634 10.72 7.72 9.03
N ARG A 635 10.67 9.02 8.72
CA ARG A 635 11.39 9.57 7.57
C ARG A 635 11.62 11.05 7.72
N ILE A 636 12.80 11.51 7.32
CA ILE A 636 13.09 12.94 7.11
C ILE A 636 13.72 13.09 5.73
N TYR A 637 13.21 14.02 4.91
CA TYR A 637 13.83 14.28 3.61
C TYR A 637 13.84 15.76 3.23
N TYR A 638 14.84 16.12 2.44
CA TYR A 638 14.97 17.44 1.82
C TYR A 638 14.68 17.35 0.32
N SER A 639 13.86 18.27 -0.19
CA SER A 639 13.58 18.39 -1.61
C SER A 639 13.61 19.83 -2.10
N THR A 640 13.96 19.99 -3.38
CA THR A 640 13.83 21.23 -4.15
C THR A 640 12.56 21.27 -4.99
N ALA A 641 11.72 20.25 -4.89
CA ALA A 641 10.41 20.19 -5.49
C ALA A 641 9.34 20.07 -4.41
N ARG A 642 8.14 20.56 -4.72
CA ARG A 642 7.02 20.57 -3.78
C ARG A 642 6.57 19.14 -3.45
N PRO A 643 6.50 18.74 -2.17
CA PRO A 643 6.08 17.42 -1.70
C PRO A 643 4.57 17.16 -1.82
#